data_AF-A0AA37NU04-F1
#
_entry.id   AF-A0AA37NU04-F1
#
_cell.length_a   1.000
_cell.length_b   1.000
_cell.length_c   1.000
_cell.angle_alpha   90.00
_cell.angle_beta   90.00
_cell.angle_gamma   90.00
#
_symmetry.space_group_name_H-M   'P 1'
#
loop_
_entity.id
_entity.type
_entity.pdbx_description
1 polymer ?
#
loop_
_entity_poly.entity_id
_entity_poly.type
_entity_poly.pdbx_seq_one_letter_code
_entity_poly.pdbx_strand_id
1 'polypeptide(L)'
;MRESFGSDGQPGSYTDIDYTDCLFLVGHNVAATQTVLWSRILDRLDGPNPPKLVVVDPRMSDTARRATVHLAPRIGTNLAVLNGIQHLLFKNGWINQDFVSKHVIGLEQLEQTVLDYTPEKVEEISGIPAKDLKEAAKLIGNSNSLLSTALQGVYQSNQATASACQINNINLLRGLIGRPGSGVLQMNGQPTAQNNREAGCDGEFPGFRNHMNPVHMQELADLWNIDSIKVPHWNEPTHVQNLLSYIEDGSIRMMWISGTNPLVSLPNLPRIRKLLTDPGLFVVCQDIFMTETAAIADVVLPAAQWGEKTGCFTNVDRTVHLSHKAVEPPGEAKSDLDIFLDYGRRMNFKDKDGNLLLPYKSSEEVFCAWKKLSHGRPCDYTGLSYEKLTGGSGIQWPCNEANPQGVERLFSDAKFFTDIDVCESFGHDLETGAPYSKAEYAALNPAGRAILKACHYSPSMEEPNEEYPFQRWDPISKQPMFKAGAVRIEKIDASEKPQIPELQSAAEESCSSKGVDVTAVDDSLKRKRHLESWLGETYESVKQLSDIYTNLLPDLIHDLEIEGGVRVLRRITEDVRKRLSEQVDKFGEDVCGGSRKATTLREAIFPPIDTQRSPYEVMETLQGLHIYLSHIEGGLNALIPVSQACWDLDFFEAVQFGQTSMHRMQAWVNQQIMVRAPQSLLVPALVRD
;
A
#
# COMPACT_ATOMS: atom_id res chain seq x y z
N MET A 1 -15.73 9.21 8.13
CA MET A 1 -15.41 10.17 9.20
C MET A 1 -15.89 11.56 8.84
N ARG A 2 -15.39 12.14 7.75
CA ARG A 2 -15.81 13.45 7.20
C ARG A 2 -17.33 13.62 7.12
N GLU A 3 -18.03 12.64 6.56
CA GLU A 3 -19.51 12.64 6.45
C GLU A 3 -20.25 12.76 7.79
N SER A 4 -19.75 12.13 8.87
CA SER A 4 -20.46 12.06 10.16
C SER A 4 -19.99 13.12 11.16
N PHE A 5 -18.70 13.46 11.14
CA PHE A 5 -18.04 14.29 12.15
C PHE A 5 -17.41 15.56 11.59
N GLY A 6 -17.49 15.78 10.27
CA GLY A 6 -17.00 16.97 9.58
C GLY A 6 -15.50 17.00 9.30
N SER A 7 -14.72 16.05 9.82
CA SER A 7 -13.29 15.89 9.50
C SER A 7 -12.83 14.44 9.69
N ASP A 8 -11.72 14.05 9.04
CA ASP A 8 -11.11 12.72 9.13
C ASP A 8 -10.17 12.52 10.33
N GLY A 9 -10.62 12.97 11.51
CA GLY A 9 -9.98 12.70 12.81
C GLY A 9 -10.64 11.53 13.53
N GLN A 10 -9.87 10.49 13.85
CA GLN A 10 -10.36 9.34 14.63
C GLN A 10 -10.80 9.79 16.03
N PRO A 11 -11.99 9.45 16.57
CA PRO A 11 -12.43 9.98 17.85
C PRO A 11 -11.95 9.14 19.03
N GLY A 12 -11.75 7.83 18.79
CA GLY A 12 -11.30 6.88 19.80
C GLY A 12 -9.80 6.93 20.10
N SER A 13 -9.43 6.20 21.15
CA SER A 13 -8.07 5.93 21.58
C SER A 13 -7.81 4.42 21.62
N TYR A 14 -6.57 3.97 21.43
CA TYR A 14 -6.24 2.56 21.68
C TYR A 14 -6.44 2.16 23.14
N THR A 15 -6.45 3.11 24.08
CA THR A 15 -6.76 2.85 25.49
C THR A 15 -8.22 2.49 25.71
N ASP A 16 -9.13 2.78 24.77
CA ASP A 16 -10.54 2.40 24.88
C ASP A 16 -10.75 0.88 24.88
N ILE A 17 -9.79 0.12 24.36
CA ILE A 17 -9.79 -1.35 24.44
C ILE A 17 -9.80 -1.81 25.91
N ASP A 18 -9.14 -1.07 26.80
CA ASP A 18 -9.03 -1.46 28.21
C ASP A 18 -10.34 -1.28 28.98
N TYR A 19 -11.15 -0.31 28.57
CA TYR A 19 -12.32 0.13 29.33
C TYR A 19 -13.64 -0.35 28.75
N THR A 20 -13.69 -0.68 27.47
CA THR A 20 -14.97 -0.97 26.80
C THR A 20 -15.65 -2.22 27.36
N ASP A 21 -16.98 -2.18 27.40
CA ASP A 21 -17.87 -3.32 27.69
C ASP A 21 -18.21 -4.09 26.41
N CYS A 22 -18.08 -3.45 25.25
CA CYS A 22 -18.38 -4.06 23.95
C CYS A 22 -17.39 -3.62 22.87
N LEU A 23 -16.76 -4.60 22.24
CA LEU A 23 -15.95 -4.43 21.04
C LEU A 23 -16.81 -4.83 19.83
N PHE A 24 -17.01 -3.89 18.90
CA PHE A 24 -17.73 -4.13 17.66
C PHE A 24 -16.77 -4.02 16.47
N LEU A 25 -16.36 -5.16 15.92
CA LEU A 25 -15.37 -5.23 14.85
C LEU A 25 -16.06 -5.55 13.52
N VAL A 26 -16.04 -4.62 12.57
CA VAL A 26 -16.73 -4.78 11.28
C VAL A 26 -15.72 -4.86 10.15
N GLY A 27 -15.67 -6.00 9.44
CA GLY A 27 -14.72 -6.22 8.35
C GLY A 27 -13.26 -6.10 8.79
N HIS A 28 -12.96 -6.48 10.04
CA HIS A 28 -11.67 -6.24 10.69
C HIS A 28 -11.14 -7.50 11.38
N ASN A 29 -10.16 -8.16 10.74
CA ASN A 29 -9.42 -9.28 11.32
C ASN A 29 -8.17 -8.80 12.06
N VAL A 30 -8.37 -8.15 13.20
CA VAL A 30 -7.31 -7.54 14.01
C VAL A 30 -6.19 -8.52 14.37
N ALA A 31 -6.49 -9.81 14.51
CA ALA A 31 -5.51 -10.86 14.78
C ALA A 31 -4.40 -10.98 13.71
N ALA A 32 -4.72 -10.66 12.45
CA ALA A 32 -3.75 -10.69 11.36
C ALA A 32 -3.24 -9.30 10.97
N THR A 33 -4.02 -8.25 11.23
CA THR A 33 -3.71 -6.91 10.72
C THR A 33 -3.09 -5.97 11.76
N GLN A 34 -3.33 -6.19 13.06
CA GLN A 34 -2.75 -5.39 14.15
C GLN A 34 -2.47 -6.29 15.36
N THR A 35 -1.47 -7.16 15.24
CA THR A 35 -1.13 -8.20 16.22
C THR A 35 -0.90 -7.66 17.63
N VAL A 36 -0.27 -6.49 17.79
CA VAL A 36 -0.05 -5.86 19.10
C VAL A 36 -1.37 -5.42 19.75
N LEU A 37 -2.28 -4.82 18.99
CA LEU A 37 -3.63 -4.49 19.48
C LEU A 37 -4.41 -5.75 19.79
N TRP A 38 -4.25 -6.80 18.98
CA TRP A 38 -4.90 -8.07 19.24
C TRP A 38 -4.45 -8.70 20.55
N SER A 39 -3.15 -8.70 20.86
CA SER A 39 -2.65 -9.14 22.18
C SER A 39 -3.34 -8.39 23.32
N ARG A 40 -3.48 -7.06 23.22
CA ARG A 40 -4.20 -6.25 24.22
C ARG A 40 -5.68 -6.63 24.33
N ILE A 41 -6.35 -6.90 23.21
CA ILE A 41 -7.74 -7.38 23.20
C ILE A 41 -7.84 -8.76 23.86
N LEU A 42 -6.92 -9.68 23.57
CA LEU A 42 -6.87 -11.00 24.19
C LEU A 42 -6.72 -10.89 25.71
N ASP A 43 -5.81 -10.03 26.19
CA ASP A 43 -5.64 -9.78 27.63
C ASP A 43 -6.95 -9.30 28.28
N ARG A 44 -7.74 -8.47 27.59
CA ARG A 44 -9.05 -8.04 28.07
C ARG A 44 -10.11 -9.15 28.02
N LEU A 45 -10.11 -9.98 26.99
CA LEU A 45 -11.04 -11.10 26.84
C LEU A 45 -10.78 -12.24 27.85
N ASP A 46 -9.51 -12.45 28.21
CA ASP A 46 -9.10 -13.50 29.16
C ASP A 46 -8.99 -12.98 30.61
N GLY A 47 -9.08 -11.66 30.79
CA GLY A 47 -9.01 -10.99 32.07
C GLY A 47 -10.35 -10.93 32.83
N PRO A 48 -10.35 -10.32 34.04
CA PRO A 48 -11.57 -10.08 34.79
C PRO A 48 -12.48 -9.09 34.05
N ASN A 49 -13.78 -9.37 34.02
CA ASN A 49 -14.79 -8.55 33.33
C ASN A 49 -14.49 -8.39 31.82
N PRO A 50 -14.56 -9.48 31.04
CA PRO A 50 -14.26 -9.42 29.62
C PRO A 50 -15.34 -8.66 28.84
N PRO A 51 -14.98 -7.84 27.85
CA PRO A 51 -15.95 -7.20 26.97
C PRO A 51 -16.70 -8.23 26.13
N LYS A 52 -17.90 -7.87 25.70
CA LYS A 52 -18.61 -8.59 24.64
C LYS A 52 -17.94 -8.29 23.31
N LEU A 53 -17.58 -9.33 22.56
CA LEU A 53 -16.96 -9.18 21.25
C LEU A 53 -17.96 -9.55 20.16
N VAL A 54 -18.38 -8.55 19.37
CA VAL A 54 -19.23 -8.74 18.19
C VAL A 54 -18.35 -8.56 16.95
N VAL A 55 -18.28 -9.60 16.11
CA VAL A 55 -17.45 -9.60 14.88
C VAL A 55 -18.34 -9.77 13.67
N VAL A 56 -18.23 -8.86 12.70
CA VAL A 56 -18.85 -8.98 11.38
C VAL A 56 -17.75 -9.30 10.37
N ASP A 57 -17.65 -10.55 9.95
CA ASP A 57 -16.64 -11.03 9.00
C ASP A 57 -17.24 -12.23 8.24
N PRO A 58 -17.29 -12.26 6.91
CA PRO A 58 -17.76 -13.43 6.17
C PRO A 58 -16.96 -14.71 6.52
N ARG A 59 -15.73 -14.57 7.03
CA ARG A 59 -14.85 -15.69 7.37
C ARG A 59 -14.81 -15.94 8.87
N MET A 60 -14.62 -17.21 9.23
CA MET A 60 -14.25 -17.62 10.58
C MET A 60 -12.75 -17.38 10.83
N SER A 61 -12.36 -16.11 10.96
CA SER A 61 -11.00 -15.68 11.28
C SER A 61 -10.61 -15.97 12.74
N ASP A 62 -9.33 -15.86 13.09
CA ASP A 62 -8.88 -15.99 14.50
C ASP A 62 -9.55 -14.97 15.41
N THR A 63 -9.83 -13.77 14.88
CA THR A 63 -10.64 -12.76 15.56
C THR A 63 -12.07 -13.26 15.79
N ALA A 64 -12.73 -13.77 14.74
CA ALA A 64 -14.11 -14.25 14.81
C ALA A 64 -14.29 -15.45 15.75
N ARG A 65 -13.30 -16.36 15.83
CA ARG A 65 -13.33 -17.52 16.75
C ARG A 65 -13.41 -17.15 18.22
N ARG A 66 -12.97 -15.95 18.59
CA ARG A 66 -13.03 -15.41 19.96
C ARG A 66 -14.30 -14.60 20.22
N ALA A 67 -15.14 -14.39 19.20
CA ALA A 67 -16.32 -13.53 19.32
C ALA A 67 -17.37 -14.14 20.25
N THR A 68 -18.05 -13.27 20.99
CA THR A 68 -19.32 -13.62 21.66
C THR A 68 -20.41 -13.87 20.62
N VAL A 69 -20.46 -13.02 19.59
CA VAL A 69 -21.34 -13.18 18.42
C VAL A 69 -20.54 -12.93 17.16
N HIS A 70 -20.54 -13.91 16.27
CA HIS A 70 -19.97 -13.79 14.94
C HIS A 70 -21.10 -13.70 13.92
N LEU A 71 -21.17 -12.57 13.22
CA LEU A 71 -22.04 -12.37 12.07
C LEU A 71 -21.23 -12.64 10.80
N ALA A 72 -21.64 -13.67 10.05
CA ALA A 72 -20.98 -14.07 8.80
C ALA A 72 -21.83 -13.70 7.58
N PRO A 73 -21.85 -12.41 7.17
CA PRO A 73 -22.64 -11.98 6.02
C PRO A 73 -22.09 -12.53 4.70
N ARG A 74 -22.97 -12.63 3.69
CA ARG A 74 -22.57 -12.65 2.28
C ARG A 74 -21.72 -11.43 1.97
N ILE A 75 -20.69 -11.60 1.13
CA ILE A 75 -19.78 -10.51 0.80
C ILE A 75 -20.55 -9.40 0.06
N GLY A 76 -20.30 -8.14 0.43
CA GLY A 76 -21.01 -6.97 -0.14
C GLY A 76 -22.24 -6.53 0.65
N THR A 77 -22.73 -7.33 1.60
CA THR A 77 -24.00 -7.04 2.31
C THR A 77 -23.86 -6.26 3.62
N ASN A 78 -22.69 -5.67 3.88
CA ASN A 78 -22.37 -4.94 5.12
C ASN A 78 -23.45 -3.91 5.49
N LEU A 79 -23.89 -3.10 4.53
CA LEU A 79 -24.85 -2.03 4.77
C LEU A 79 -26.21 -2.56 5.25
N ALA A 80 -26.70 -3.66 4.66
CA ALA A 80 -27.96 -4.27 5.08
C ALA A 80 -27.90 -4.77 6.54
N VAL A 81 -26.77 -5.39 6.93
CA VAL A 81 -26.56 -5.86 8.31
C VAL A 81 -26.53 -4.70 9.30
N LEU A 82 -25.80 -3.64 8.98
CA LEU A 82 -25.66 -2.45 9.83
C LEU A 82 -26.99 -1.68 9.95
N ASN A 83 -27.77 -1.59 8.87
CA ASN A 83 -29.13 -1.05 8.93
C ASN A 83 -30.06 -1.94 9.77
N GLY A 84 -29.91 -3.26 9.71
CA GLY A 84 -30.65 -4.20 10.56
C GLY A 84 -30.35 -4.06 12.05
N ILE A 85 -29.10 -3.82 12.43
CA ILE A 85 -28.72 -3.53 13.81
C ILE A 85 -29.40 -2.23 14.26
N GLN A 86 -29.34 -1.18 13.45
CA GLN A 86 -29.96 0.11 13.77
C GLN A 86 -31.48 0.02 13.86
N HIS A 87 -32.14 -0.71 12.94
CA HIS A 87 -33.57 -1.02 13.01
C HIS A 87 -33.95 -1.57 14.40
N LEU A 88 -33.16 -2.51 14.91
CA LEU A 88 -33.38 -3.09 16.24
C LEU A 88 -33.08 -2.12 17.39
N LEU A 89 -32.11 -1.21 17.23
CA LEU A 89 -31.87 -0.14 18.21
C LEU A 89 -33.10 0.78 18.33
N PHE A 90 -33.68 1.22 17.20
CA PHE A 90 -34.92 2.01 17.18
C PHE A 90 -36.09 1.24 17.77
N LYS A 91 -36.36 0.03 17.24
CA LYS A 91 -37.50 -0.80 17.63
C LYS A 91 -37.57 -1.13 19.12
N ASN A 92 -36.40 -1.33 19.77
CA ASN A 92 -36.33 -1.70 21.18
C ASN A 92 -36.09 -0.49 22.11
N GLY A 93 -36.05 0.73 21.58
CA GLY A 93 -35.82 1.93 22.38
C GLY A 93 -34.40 2.02 22.97
N TRP A 94 -33.42 1.38 22.33
CA TRP A 94 -32.01 1.42 22.75
C TRP A 94 -31.26 2.64 22.20
N ILE A 95 -31.94 3.77 22.05
CA ILE A 95 -31.34 5.02 21.60
C ILE A 95 -31.19 5.94 22.81
N ASN A 96 -30.04 6.61 22.90
CA ASN A 96 -29.82 7.67 23.88
C ASN A 96 -30.51 8.95 23.40
N GLN A 97 -31.81 9.06 23.72
CA GLN A 97 -32.68 10.16 23.28
C GLN A 97 -32.16 11.55 23.72
N ASP A 98 -31.59 11.65 24.92
CA ASP A 98 -31.03 12.92 25.41
C ASP A 98 -29.81 13.36 24.59
N PHE A 99 -28.91 12.44 24.26
CA PHE A 99 -27.75 12.74 23.44
C PHE A 99 -28.13 13.11 22.00
N VAL A 100 -28.95 12.29 21.34
CA VAL A 100 -29.28 12.50 19.92
C VAL A 100 -30.06 13.78 19.69
N SER A 101 -30.99 14.14 20.59
CA SER A 101 -31.79 15.37 20.45
C SER A 101 -30.96 16.66 20.56
N LYS A 102 -29.81 16.61 21.24
CA LYS A 102 -28.93 17.76 21.46
C LYS A 102 -27.75 17.83 20.49
N HIS A 103 -27.15 16.68 20.18
CA HIS A 103 -25.83 16.61 19.57
C HIS A 103 -25.81 16.00 18.17
N VAL A 104 -26.97 15.62 17.63
CA VAL A 104 -27.06 14.87 16.38
C VAL A 104 -28.18 15.42 15.49
N ILE A 105 -27.98 15.36 14.17
CA ILE A 105 -29.01 15.62 13.16
C ILE A 105 -29.18 14.41 12.22
N GLY A 106 -30.28 14.38 11.45
CA GLY A 106 -30.57 13.30 10.49
C GLY A 106 -31.29 12.08 11.10
N LEU A 107 -31.76 12.17 12.35
CA LEU A 107 -32.39 11.04 13.05
C LEU A 107 -33.66 10.52 12.35
N GLU A 108 -34.55 11.41 11.93
CA GLU A 108 -35.81 11.04 11.27
C GLU A 108 -35.56 10.32 9.94
N GLN A 109 -34.68 10.87 9.11
CA GLN A 109 -34.32 10.24 7.83
C GLN A 109 -33.70 8.85 8.04
N LEU A 110 -32.80 8.71 9.02
CA LEU A 110 -32.21 7.41 9.34
C LEU A 110 -33.28 6.42 9.82
N GLU A 111 -34.16 6.83 10.72
CA GLU A 111 -35.25 6.00 11.23
C GLU A 111 -36.11 5.47 10.09
N GLN A 112 -36.57 6.36 9.19
CA GLN A 112 -37.37 5.97 8.02
C GLN A 112 -36.64 4.96 7.13
N THR A 113 -35.36 5.19 6.83
CA THR A 113 -34.58 4.24 6.02
C THR A 113 -34.44 2.89 6.70
N VAL A 114 -34.14 2.82 8.01
CA VAL A 114 -33.88 1.53 8.68
C VAL A 114 -35.14 0.74 8.99
N LEU A 115 -36.35 1.33 8.94
CA LEU A 115 -37.61 0.59 9.09
C LEU A 115 -37.72 -0.59 8.13
N ASP A 116 -37.17 -0.44 6.92
CA ASP A 116 -37.19 -1.44 5.86
C ASP A 116 -36.24 -2.62 6.09
N TYR A 117 -35.41 -2.61 7.13
CA TYR A 117 -34.38 -3.61 7.39
C TYR A 117 -34.75 -4.47 8.60
N THR A 118 -35.91 -5.11 8.52
CA THR A 118 -36.32 -6.10 9.52
C THR A 118 -35.32 -7.26 9.56
N PRO A 119 -35.19 -7.96 10.71
CA PRO A 119 -34.27 -9.09 10.81
C PRO A 119 -34.48 -10.15 9.73
N GLU A 120 -35.72 -10.39 9.33
CA GLU A 120 -36.09 -11.36 8.32
C GLU A 120 -35.63 -10.93 6.91
N LYS A 121 -35.74 -9.64 6.57
CA LYS A 121 -35.22 -9.10 5.30
C LYS A 121 -33.69 -9.04 5.28
N VAL A 122 -33.06 -8.76 6.42
CA VAL A 122 -31.60 -8.79 6.54
C VAL A 122 -31.07 -10.22 6.41
N GLU A 123 -31.77 -11.21 6.95
CA GLU A 123 -31.44 -12.63 6.76
C GLU A 123 -31.52 -13.04 5.28
N GLU A 124 -32.56 -12.60 4.57
CA GLU A 124 -32.68 -12.82 3.13
C GLU A 124 -31.47 -12.27 2.35
N ILE A 125 -31.13 -10.99 2.56
CA ILE A 125 -30.05 -10.31 1.85
C ILE A 125 -28.68 -10.89 2.26
N SER A 126 -28.37 -10.86 3.55
CA SER A 126 -27.02 -11.12 4.08
C SER A 126 -26.75 -12.59 4.38
N GLY A 127 -27.77 -13.44 4.50
CA GLY A 127 -27.62 -14.82 4.94
C GLY A 127 -27.35 -14.98 6.45
N ILE A 128 -27.30 -13.89 7.23
CA ILE A 128 -27.15 -13.97 8.68
C ILE A 128 -28.49 -14.37 9.31
N PRO A 129 -28.54 -15.41 10.16
CA PRO A 129 -29.76 -15.77 10.87
C PRO A 129 -30.32 -14.59 11.67
N ALA A 130 -31.62 -14.32 11.55
CA ALA A 130 -32.26 -13.20 12.25
C ALA A 130 -32.05 -13.24 13.78
N LYS A 131 -31.88 -14.44 14.35
CA LYS A 131 -31.55 -14.64 15.76
C LYS A 131 -30.20 -14.02 16.14
N ASP A 132 -29.18 -14.22 15.33
CA ASP A 132 -27.81 -13.75 15.62
C ASP A 132 -27.73 -12.23 15.45
N LEU A 133 -28.42 -11.68 14.45
CA LEU A 133 -28.60 -10.23 14.30
C LEU A 133 -29.29 -9.61 15.52
N LYS A 134 -30.37 -10.24 16.02
CA LYS A 134 -31.08 -9.81 17.23
C LYS A 134 -30.18 -9.84 18.47
N GLU A 135 -29.35 -10.87 18.61
CA GLU A 135 -28.41 -10.98 19.73
C GLU A 135 -27.30 -9.92 19.64
N ALA A 136 -26.69 -9.71 18.47
CA ALA A 136 -25.69 -8.65 18.27
C ALA A 136 -26.25 -7.27 18.61
N ALA A 137 -27.44 -6.92 18.09
CA ALA A 137 -28.08 -5.65 18.38
C ALA A 137 -28.41 -5.49 19.87
N LYS A 138 -28.79 -6.57 20.55
CA LYS A 138 -29.03 -6.58 22.00
C LYS A 138 -27.76 -6.32 22.80
N LEU A 139 -26.64 -6.97 22.46
CA LEU A 139 -25.36 -6.75 23.13
C LEU A 139 -24.91 -5.29 22.96
N ILE A 140 -24.98 -4.75 21.74
CA ILE A 140 -24.64 -3.36 21.46
C ILE A 140 -25.59 -2.40 22.19
N GLY A 141 -26.90 -2.61 22.07
CA GLY A 141 -27.94 -1.73 22.63
C GLY A 141 -27.99 -1.69 24.16
N ASN A 142 -27.46 -2.70 24.85
CA ASN A 142 -27.40 -2.74 26.32
C ASN A 142 -26.00 -2.43 26.89
N SER A 143 -24.99 -2.19 26.05
CA SER A 143 -23.65 -1.81 26.50
C SER A 143 -23.62 -0.38 27.07
N ASN A 144 -22.78 -0.15 28.10
CA ASN A 144 -22.54 1.18 28.67
C ASN A 144 -21.36 1.90 27.99
N SER A 145 -20.51 1.14 27.30
CA SER A 145 -19.39 1.61 26.51
C SER A 145 -19.22 0.73 25.26
N LEU A 146 -18.85 1.36 24.14
CA LEU A 146 -18.78 0.72 22.83
C LEU A 146 -17.60 1.26 22.05
N LEU A 147 -16.64 0.38 21.77
CA LEU A 147 -15.54 0.66 20.86
C LEU A 147 -15.78 -0.08 19.55
N SER A 148 -16.02 0.70 18.49
CA SER A 148 -16.26 0.16 17.16
C SER A 148 -15.02 0.33 16.28
N THR A 149 -14.73 -0.68 15.47
CA THR A 149 -13.64 -0.60 14.49
C THR A 149 -14.08 -1.08 13.12
N ALA A 150 -13.47 -0.52 12.08
CA ALA A 150 -13.64 -0.98 10.71
C ALA A 150 -12.29 -1.06 9.99
N LEU A 151 -12.17 -1.96 9.02
CA LEU A 151 -11.00 -2.05 8.15
C LEU A 151 -11.43 -2.48 6.72
N GLN A 152 -10.58 -3.17 5.98
CA GLN A 152 -10.72 -3.40 4.54
C GLN A 152 -11.93 -4.25 4.15
N GLY A 153 -12.54 -5.00 5.07
CA GLY A 153 -13.81 -5.69 4.81
C GLY A 153 -15.00 -4.74 4.64
N VAL A 154 -14.84 -3.47 5.07
CA VAL A 154 -15.78 -2.37 4.85
C VAL A 154 -15.32 -1.49 3.69
N TYR A 155 -14.07 -1.00 3.72
CA TYR A 155 -13.60 0.03 2.79
C TYR A 155 -13.54 -0.41 1.33
N GLN A 156 -13.35 -1.69 1.09
CA GLN A 156 -13.19 -2.23 -0.25
C GLN A 156 -14.46 -2.99 -0.64
N SER A 157 -15.59 -2.27 -0.62
CA SER A 157 -16.92 -2.70 -1.04
C SER A 157 -17.65 -1.57 -1.80
N ASN A 158 -18.67 -1.90 -2.61
CA ASN A 158 -19.42 -0.96 -3.45
C ASN A 158 -20.08 0.19 -2.64
N GLN A 159 -20.52 -0.09 -1.42
CA GLN A 159 -21.14 0.90 -0.51
C GLN A 159 -20.28 1.14 0.75
N ALA A 160 -18.98 1.27 0.55
CA ALA A 160 -18.00 1.43 1.62
C ALA A 160 -18.27 2.66 2.52
N THR A 161 -18.43 3.84 1.93
CA THR A 161 -18.67 5.09 2.68
C THR A 161 -19.95 5.02 3.50
N ALA A 162 -21.03 4.50 2.90
CA ALA A 162 -22.30 4.33 3.59
C ALA A 162 -22.20 3.36 4.76
N SER A 163 -21.54 2.21 4.58
CA SER A 163 -21.30 1.22 5.63
C SER A 163 -20.46 1.80 6.77
N ALA A 164 -19.40 2.54 6.46
CA ALA A 164 -18.58 3.20 7.47
C ALA A 164 -19.38 4.24 8.27
N CYS A 165 -20.30 4.96 7.63
CA CYS A 165 -21.20 5.88 8.32
C CYS A 165 -22.17 5.15 9.25
N GLN A 166 -22.69 3.97 8.88
CA GLN A 166 -23.58 3.22 9.78
C GLN A 166 -22.90 2.77 11.07
N ILE A 167 -21.60 2.46 11.02
CA ILE A 167 -20.81 2.16 12.23
C ILE A 167 -20.74 3.39 13.13
N ASN A 168 -20.51 4.57 12.55
CA ASN A 168 -20.54 5.84 13.29
C ASN A 168 -21.93 6.10 13.88
N ASN A 169 -22.99 5.89 13.09
CA ASN A 169 -24.38 6.07 13.52
C ASN A 169 -24.70 5.22 14.74
N ILE A 170 -24.29 3.95 14.77
CA ILE A 170 -24.53 3.06 15.93
C ILE A 170 -23.91 3.64 17.21
N ASN A 171 -22.67 4.14 17.17
CA ASN A 171 -22.06 4.81 18.31
C ASN A 171 -22.79 6.11 18.70
N LEU A 172 -23.18 6.92 17.71
CA LEU A 172 -23.90 8.19 17.92
C LEU A 172 -25.30 7.99 18.51
N LEU A 173 -26.06 7.01 18.01
CA LEU A 173 -27.39 6.65 18.52
C LEU A 173 -27.33 6.22 20.00
N ARG A 174 -26.21 5.65 20.43
CA ARG A 174 -25.96 5.30 21.84
C ARG A 174 -25.34 6.44 22.65
N GLY A 175 -24.87 7.51 22.01
CA GLY A 175 -24.08 8.57 22.63
C GLY A 175 -22.72 8.09 23.15
N LEU A 176 -22.20 6.98 22.62
CA LEU A 176 -20.97 6.33 23.07
C LEU A 176 -19.78 6.81 22.22
N ILE A 177 -19.40 8.06 22.46
CA ILE A 177 -18.26 8.74 21.85
C ILE A 177 -17.64 9.72 22.87
N GLY A 178 -16.35 10.04 22.72
CA GLY A 178 -15.66 11.06 23.52
C GLY A 178 -15.45 10.71 24.99
N ARG A 179 -15.60 9.44 25.39
CA ARG A 179 -15.47 8.97 26.78
C ARG A 179 -14.72 7.63 26.84
N PRO A 180 -14.11 7.27 27.98
CA PRO A 180 -13.39 6.00 28.12
C PRO A 180 -14.19 4.78 27.66
N GLY A 181 -13.56 3.92 26.87
CA GLY A 181 -14.17 2.71 26.33
C GLY A 181 -15.15 2.96 25.19
N SER A 182 -15.31 4.21 24.74
CA SER A 182 -16.34 4.58 23.78
C SER A 182 -15.80 5.45 22.65
N GLY A 183 -15.85 4.92 21.44
CA GLY A 183 -15.36 5.63 20.26
C GLY A 183 -15.41 4.77 19.01
N VAL A 184 -14.94 5.35 17.92
CA VAL A 184 -14.79 4.67 16.64
C VAL A 184 -13.33 4.76 16.22
N LEU A 185 -12.78 3.66 15.72
CA LEU A 185 -11.49 3.63 15.04
C LEU A 185 -11.71 3.07 13.63
N GLN A 186 -11.79 3.98 12.65
CA GLN A 186 -11.72 3.64 11.24
C GLN A 186 -10.25 3.34 10.93
N MET A 187 -9.88 2.07 11.03
CA MET A 187 -8.50 1.63 11.10
C MET A 187 -7.76 1.83 9.78
N ASN A 188 -6.44 1.97 9.86
CA ASN A 188 -5.57 2.04 8.69
C ASN A 188 -4.82 0.72 8.49
N GLY A 189 -4.48 0.41 7.23
CA GLY A 189 -3.55 -0.67 6.91
C GLY A 189 -2.09 -0.25 7.03
N GLN A 190 -1.75 0.94 6.52
CA GLN A 190 -0.39 1.47 6.53
C GLN A 190 -0.12 2.33 7.78
N PRO A 191 1.10 2.30 8.33
CA PRO A 191 1.43 3.03 9.56
C PRO A 191 1.37 4.56 9.43
N THR A 192 1.51 5.12 8.22
CA THR A 192 1.51 6.57 7.94
C THR A 192 0.21 7.08 7.31
N ALA A 193 -0.83 6.25 7.22
CA ALA A 193 -2.04 6.65 6.51
C ALA A 193 -2.73 7.88 7.14
N GLN A 194 -2.63 8.05 8.46
CA GLN A 194 -3.20 9.22 9.13
C GLN A 194 -2.38 10.50 8.80
N ASN A 195 -1.04 10.43 8.76
CA ASN A 195 -0.20 11.55 8.29
C ASN A 195 -0.52 11.96 6.86
N ASN A 196 -0.73 10.98 5.99
CA ASN A 196 -1.03 11.23 4.58
C ASN A 196 -2.31 12.05 4.46
N ARG A 197 -3.36 11.71 5.21
CA ARG A 197 -4.62 12.47 5.24
C ARG A 197 -4.44 13.86 5.84
N GLU A 198 -3.71 13.96 6.95
CA GLU A 198 -3.41 15.26 7.56
C GLU A 198 -2.72 16.18 6.57
N ALA A 199 -1.67 15.70 5.90
CA ALA A 199 -0.85 16.46 4.97
C ALA A 199 -1.45 16.60 3.55
N GLY A 200 -2.61 15.99 3.26
CA GLY A 200 -3.27 16.07 1.95
C GLY A 200 -2.69 15.16 0.85
N CYS A 201 -1.91 14.14 1.21
CA CYS A 201 -1.29 13.22 0.25
C CYS A 201 -2.27 12.23 -0.39
N ASP A 202 -3.53 12.17 0.07
CA ASP A 202 -4.63 11.41 -0.52
C ASP A 202 -5.42 12.20 -1.57
N GLY A 203 -4.97 13.42 -1.89
CA GLY A 203 -5.57 14.35 -2.84
C GLY A 203 -6.27 15.53 -2.16
N GLU A 204 -6.52 15.44 -0.85
CA GLU A 204 -7.16 16.48 -0.05
C GLU A 204 -6.20 17.63 0.28
N PHE A 205 -6.69 18.68 0.93
CA PHE A 205 -5.86 19.82 1.32
C PHE A 205 -5.33 19.69 2.75
N PRO A 206 -4.07 20.11 2.99
CA PRO A 206 -3.40 19.89 4.27
C PRO A 206 -4.10 20.61 5.43
N GLY A 207 -4.13 19.97 6.58
CA GLY A 207 -4.81 20.46 7.78
C GLY A 207 -6.33 20.30 7.71
N PHE A 208 -6.82 19.30 6.97
CA PHE A 208 -8.24 19.00 6.78
C PHE A 208 -9.03 20.21 6.26
N ARG A 209 -8.54 20.82 5.18
CA ARG A 209 -9.13 22.03 4.62
C ARG A 209 -10.10 21.68 3.49
N ASN A 210 -11.30 22.25 3.57
CA ASN A 210 -12.27 22.17 2.48
C ASN A 210 -11.89 23.07 1.31
N HIS A 211 -11.71 22.47 0.13
CA HIS A 211 -11.39 23.15 -1.13
C HIS A 211 -12.44 24.18 -1.56
N MET A 212 -13.70 24.00 -1.17
CA MET A 212 -14.80 24.94 -1.44
C MET A 212 -14.86 26.11 -0.44
N ASN A 213 -14.03 26.11 0.61
CA ASN A 213 -13.97 27.21 1.56
C ASN A 213 -12.88 28.22 1.15
N PRO A 214 -13.25 29.42 0.67
CA PRO A 214 -12.28 30.41 0.20
C PRO A 214 -11.36 30.92 1.32
N VAL A 215 -11.81 30.91 2.58
CA VAL A 215 -10.96 31.28 3.72
C VAL A 215 -9.86 30.26 3.91
N HIS A 216 -10.19 28.96 3.89
CA HIS A 216 -9.19 27.90 3.99
C HIS A 216 -8.13 27.97 2.88
N MET A 217 -8.56 28.24 1.64
CA MET A 217 -7.65 28.31 0.50
C MET A 217 -6.79 29.58 0.54
N GLN A 218 -7.34 30.70 1.03
CA GLN A 218 -6.57 31.92 1.26
C GLN A 218 -5.53 31.72 2.36
N GLU A 219 -5.87 31.05 3.48
CA GLU A 219 -4.90 30.71 4.53
C GLU A 219 -3.72 29.90 3.99
N LEU A 220 -3.97 28.90 3.12
CA LEU A 220 -2.90 28.13 2.48
C LEU A 220 -2.02 29.00 1.58
N ALA A 221 -2.65 29.87 0.79
CA ALA A 221 -1.92 30.81 -0.07
C ALA A 221 -1.01 31.72 0.75
N ASP A 222 -1.51 32.25 1.87
CA ASP A 222 -0.74 33.10 2.78
C ASP A 222 0.40 32.34 3.46
N LEU A 223 0.15 31.11 3.92
CA LEU A 223 1.16 30.25 4.54
C LEU A 223 2.29 29.86 3.59
N TRP A 224 1.98 29.65 2.31
CA TRP A 224 2.97 29.36 1.26
C TRP A 224 3.51 30.62 0.59
N ASN A 225 3.02 31.80 0.97
CA ASN A 225 3.36 33.08 0.39
C ASN A 225 3.17 33.14 -1.15
N ILE A 226 2.07 32.57 -1.65
CA ILE A 226 1.70 32.59 -3.07
C ILE A 226 0.39 33.35 -3.29
N ASP A 227 0.11 33.70 -4.54
CA ASP A 227 -1.20 34.22 -4.92
C ASP A 227 -2.25 33.13 -4.77
N SER A 228 -3.43 33.44 -4.20
CA SER A 228 -4.50 32.46 -3.99
C SER A 228 -4.94 31.75 -5.27
N ILE A 229 -4.87 32.43 -6.42
CA ILE A 229 -5.16 31.84 -7.73
C ILE A 229 -4.20 30.71 -8.12
N LYS A 230 -3.02 30.62 -7.50
CA LYS A 230 -2.03 29.55 -7.70
C LYS A 230 -2.26 28.34 -6.80
N VAL A 231 -3.25 28.38 -5.89
CA VAL A 231 -3.73 27.20 -5.16
C VAL A 231 -4.84 26.57 -5.99
N PRO A 232 -4.61 25.47 -6.73
CA PRO A 232 -5.65 24.86 -7.57
C PRO A 232 -6.69 24.17 -6.68
N HIS A 233 -7.91 24.71 -6.60
CA HIS A 233 -8.97 24.21 -5.72
C HIS A 233 -10.37 24.24 -6.36
N TRP A 234 -10.45 24.39 -7.69
CA TRP A 234 -11.70 24.61 -8.41
C TRP A 234 -12.54 23.35 -8.62
N ASN A 235 -11.94 22.19 -8.39
CA ASN A 235 -12.57 20.87 -8.48
C ASN A 235 -12.22 20.06 -7.24
N GLU A 236 -12.92 18.95 -7.06
CA GLU A 236 -12.59 18.00 -6.02
C GLU A 236 -11.17 17.42 -6.21
N PRO A 237 -10.51 17.05 -5.10
CA PRO A 237 -9.34 16.18 -5.09
C PRO A 237 -9.39 15.07 -6.14
N THR A 238 -8.39 15.05 -7.02
CA THR A 238 -8.34 14.07 -8.11
C THR A 238 -7.81 12.74 -7.61
N HIS A 239 -8.70 11.77 -7.42
CA HIS A 239 -8.31 10.41 -7.02
C HIS A 239 -7.63 9.64 -8.16
N VAL A 240 -6.89 8.58 -7.81
CA VAL A 240 -6.06 7.81 -8.77
C VAL A 240 -6.82 7.30 -9.99
N GLN A 241 -8.09 6.88 -9.86
CA GLN A 241 -8.86 6.42 -11.03
C GLN A 241 -9.09 7.53 -12.06
N ASN A 242 -9.26 8.79 -11.64
CA ASN A 242 -9.37 9.93 -12.54
C ASN A 242 -8.01 10.30 -13.13
N LEU A 243 -6.93 10.24 -12.32
CA LEU A 243 -5.57 10.41 -12.83
C LEU A 243 -5.28 9.43 -13.98
N LEU A 244 -5.67 8.16 -13.85
CA LEU A 244 -5.50 7.16 -14.90
C LEU A 244 -6.29 7.50 -16.17
N SER A 245 -7.52 7.99 -16.03
CA SER A 245 -8.32 8.43 -17.18
C SER A 245 -7.69 9.65 -17.88
N TYR A 246 -7.12 10.59 -17.12
CA TYR A 246 -6.40 11.73 -17.67
C TYR A 246 -5.05 11.37 -18.29
N ILE A 247 -4.43 10.27 -17.86
CA ILE A 247 -3.27 9.70 -18.56
C ILE A 247 -3.72 9.08 -19.88
N GLU A 248 -4.83 8.34 -19.86
CA GLU A 248 -5.39 7.65 -21.02
C GLU A 248 -5.83 8.62 -22.14
N ASP A 249 -6.37 9.78 -21.79
CA ASP A 249 -6.73 10.83 -22.77
C ASP A 249 -5.56 11.76 -23.16
N GLY A 250 -4.39 11.61 -22.52
CA GLY A 250 -3.19 12.38 -22.79
C GLY A 250 -3.11 13.77 -22.12
N SER A 251 -4.04 14.10 -21.21
CA SER A 251 -4.03 15.33 -20.40
C SER A 251 -2.92 15.32 -19.35
N ILE A 252 -2.60 14.16 -18.77
CA ILE A 252 -1.44 13.95 -17.91
C ILE A 252 -0.35 13.23 -18.70
N ARG A 253 0.82 13.86 -18.81
CA ARG A 253 2.00 13.32 -19.51
C ARG A 253 3.20 13.09 -18.60
N MET A 254 3.06 13.35 -17.31
CA MET A 254 4.06 13.03 -16.30
C MET A 254 3.37 12.47 -15.07
N MET A 255 3.87 11.34 -14.55
CA MET A 255 3.42 10.75 -13.31
C MET A 255 4.63 10.50 -12.39
N TRP A 256 4.62 11.11 -11.21
CA TRP A 256 5.61 10.87 -10.16
C TRP A 256 5.01 9.96 -9.10
N ILE A 257 5.55 8.75 -9.01
CA ILE A 257 5.09 7.69 -8.10
C ILE A 257 6.10 7.60 -6.95
N SER A 258 5.66 7.89 -5.73
CA SER A 258 6.51 7.89 -4.53
C SER A 258 6.07 6.84 -3.53
N GLY A 259 6.95 5.90 -3.17
CA GLY A 259 6.73 4.92 -2.10
C GLY A 259 5.52 3.99 -2.32
N THR A 260 5.20 3.67 -3.58
CA THR A 260 4.10 2.78 -3.94
C THR A 260 4.37 2.07 -5.26
N ASN A 261 3.78 0.89 -5.42
CA ASN A 261 3.96 0.02 -6.58
C ASN A 261 2.62 -0.24 -7.28
N PRO A 262 2.14 0.69 -8.13
CA PRO A 262 0.85 0.57 -8.80
C PRO A 262 0.76 -0.64 -9.73
N LEU A 263 1.86 -1.13 -10.31
CA LEU A 263 1.86 -2.32 -11.17
C LEU A 263 1.57 -3.64 -10.45
N VAL A 264 1.55 -3.61 -9.12
CA VAL A 264 1.13 -4.74 -8.28
C VAL A 264 -0.12 -4.41 -7.47
N SER A 265 -0.22 -3.17 -6.98
CA SER A 265 -1.22 -2.82 -5.97
C SER A 265 -2.49 -2.15 -6.50
N LEU A 266 -2.48 -1.61 -7.73
CA LEU A 266 -3.67 -1.02 -8.33
C LEU A 266 -4.58 -2.09 -8.96
N PRO A 267 -5.88 -1.79 -9.04
CA PRO A 267 -6.85 -2.60 -9.76
C PRO A 267 -6.63 -2.61 -11.28
N ASN A 268 -7.15 -3.64 -11.97
CA ASN A 268 -7.14 -3.72 -13.44
C ASN A 268 -5.71 -3.56 -14.02
N LEU A 269 -4.80 -4.43 -13.57
CA LEU A 269 -3.38 -4.37 -13.93
C LEU A 269 -3.10 -4.29 -15.45
N PRO A 270 -3.86 -4.94 -16.36
CA PRO A 270 -3.69 -4.73 -17.79
C PRO A 270 -3.81 -3.27 -18.22
N ARG A 271 -4.86 -2.55 -17.74
CA ARG A 271 -5.02 -1.10 -17.99
C ARG A 271 -3.84 -0.32 -17.42
N ILE A 272 -3.46 -0.59 -16.16
CA ILE A 272 -2.36 0.15 -15.51
C ILE A 272 -1.04 -0.04 -16.24
N ARG A 273 -0.72 -1.27 -16.65
CA ARG A 273 0.49 -1.58 -17.43
C ARG A 273 0.50 -0.81 -18.74
N LYS A 274 -0.60 -0.86 -19.51
CA LYS A 274 -0.73 -0.12 -20.77
C LYS A 274 -0.42 1.37 -20.56
N LEU A 275 -1.04 2.00 -19.56
CA LEU A 275 -0.86 3.42 -19.28
C LEU A 275 0.56 3.76 -18.79
N LEU A 276 1.12 2.98 -17.86
CA LEU A 276 2.44 3.27 -17.28
C LEU A 276 3.61 2.93 -18.20
N THR A 277 3.39 2.13 -19.24
CA THR A 277 4.41 1.80 -20.24
C THR A 277 4.25 2.57 -21.54
N ASP A 278 3.22 3.42 -21.63
CA ASP A 278 2.97 4.28 -22.78
C ASP A 278 4.12 5.29 -22.96
N PRO A 279 4.77 5.35 -24.14
CA PRO A 279 5.87 6.28 -24.38
C PRO A 279 5.51 7.78 -24.22
N GLY A 280 4.21 8.11 -24.34
CA GLY A 280 3.67 9.45 -24.13
C GLY A 280 3.58 9.88 -22.67
N LEU A 281 3.70 8.94 -21.72
CA LEU A 281 3.79 9.22 -20.30
C LEU A 281 5.26 9.21 -19.84
N PHE A 282 5.67 10.24 -19.12
CA PHE A 282 6.95 10.29 -18.43
C PHE A 282 6.78 9.85 -16.98
N VAL A 283 7.37 8.71 -16.60
CA VAL A 283 7.20 8.08 -15.29
C VAL A 283 8.46 8.28 -14.44
N VAL A 284 8.28 8.95 -13.30
CA VAL A 284 9.28 9.02 -12.24
C VAL A 284 8.87 8.06 -11.14
N CYS A 285 9.75 7.15 -10.75
CA CYS A 285 9.53 6.26 -9.61
C CYS A 285 10.55 6.58 -8.51
N GLN A 286 10.05 6.96 -7.33
CA GLN A 286 10.83 7.20 -6.14
C GLN A 286 10.54 6.08 -5.15
N ASP A 287 11.50 5.16 -5.00
CA ASP A 287 11.32 3.92 -4.25
C ASP A 287 12.62 3.49 -3.56
N ILE A 288 12.48 2.67 -2.53
CA ILE A 288 13.57 2.06 -1.77
C ILE A 288 14.08 0.76 -2.44
N PHE A 289 13.27 0.15 -3.32
CA PHE A 289 13.62 -1.06 -4.05
C PHE A 289 13.36 -0.92 -5.56
N MET A 290 14.01 -1.78 -6.35
CA MET A 290 13.68 -1.97 -7.75
C MET A 290 12.37 -2.76 -7.87
N THR A 291 11.25 -2.08 -7.67
CA THR A 291 9.90 -2.65 -7.82
C THR A 291 9.52 -2.80 -9.29
N GLU A 292 8.42 -3.50 -9.58
CA GLU A 292 7.87 -3.62 -10.94
C GLU A 292 7.60 -2.25 -11.56
N THR A 293 7.12 -1.29 -10.75
CA THR A 293 6.92 0.08 -11.19
C THR A 293 8.25 0.81 -11.43
N ALA A 294 9.25 0.62 -10.56
CA ALA A 294 10.57 1.22 -10.76
C ALA A 294 11.27 0.68 -12.02
N ALA A 295 11.09 -0.61 -12.31
CA ALA A 295 11.71 -1.28 -13.46
C ALA A 295 11.26 -0.72 -14.81
N ILE A 296 10.05 -0.15 -14.90
CA ILE A 296 9.53 0.46 -16.13
C ILE A 296 9.65 1.99 -16.17
N ALA A 297 10.05 2.62 -15.08
CA ALA A 297 10.08 4.07 -14.97
C ALA A 297 11.16 4.67 -15.90
N ASP A 298 10.89 5.86 -16.44
CA ASP A 298 11.90 6.62 -17.18
C ASP A 298 13.01 7.14 -16.26
N VAL A 299 12.68 7.45 -15.00
CA VAL A 299 13.62 7.87 -13.97
C VAL A 299 13.33 7.15 -12.66
N VAL A 300 14.37 6.57 -12.07
CA VAL A 300 14.33 6.03 -10.70
C VAL A 300 15.10 6.95 -9.75
N LEU A 301 14.45 7.40 -8.68
CA LEU A 301 15.04 8.20 -7.62
C LEU A 301 15.16 7.35 -6.34
N PRO A 302 16.37 6.92 -5.94
CA PRO A 302 16.54 6.05 -4.79
C PRO A 302 16.18 6.78 -3.48
N ALA A 303 15.16 6.27 -2.79
CA ALA A 303 14.69 6.81 -1.52
C ALA A 303 15.35 6.10 -0.32
N ALA A 304 15.49 6.82 0.78
CA ALA A 304 15.95 6.27 2.06
C ALA A 304 14.80 5.54 2.78
N GLN A 305 15.10 4.41 3.44
CA GLN A 305 14.13 3.65 4.23
C GLN A 305 13.88 4.32 5.61
N TRP A 306 12.92 3.79 6.36
CA TRP A 306 12.47 4.33 7.66
C TRP A 306 13.58 4.63 8.68
N GLY A 307 14.63 3.79 8.77
CA GLY A 307 15.73 3.90 9.72
C GLY A 307 16.89 4.74 9.18
N GLU A 308 16.77 5.22 7.95
CA GLU A 308 17.79 6.00 7.24
C GLU A 308 17.43 7.49 7.16
N LYS A 309 16.26 7.87 7.69
CA LYS A 309 15.74 9.24 7.70
C LYS A 309 15.05 9.57 9.04
N THR A 310 14.93 10.86 9.32
CA THR A 310 14.24 11.37 10.51
C THR A 310 12.93 12.03 10.10
N GLY A 311 11.84 11.71 10.79
CA GLY A 311 10.52 12.31 10.53
C GLY A 311 9.47 11.84 11.51
N CYS A 312 8.21 12.24 11.30
CA CYS A 312 7.11 11.87 12.18
C CYS A 312 6.18 10.83 11.55
N PHE A 313 5.61 9.99 12.41
CA PHE A 313 4.55 9.04 12.10
C PHE A 313 3.34 9.34 12.97
N THR A 314 2.14 9.22 12.42
CA THR A 314 0.88 9.39 13.15
C THR A 314 0.06 8.14 12.92
N ASN A 315 -0.22 7.45 14.01
CA ASN A 315 -0.97 6.19 13.97
C ASN A 315 -2.49 6.45 13.85
N VAL A 316 -3.30 5.39 13.90
CA VAL A 316 -4.76 5.51 13.78
C VAL A 316 -5.35 6.40 14.87
N ASP A 317 -4.96 6.22 16.13
CA ASP A 317 -5.52 7.00 17.24
C ASP A 317 -4.90 8.39 17.39
N ARG A 318 -4.31 8.92 16.31
CA ARG A 318 -3.76 10.29 16.17
C ARG A 318 -2.49 10.54 16.98
N THR A 319 -1.90 9.49 17.55
CA THR A 319 -0.64 9.59 18.28
C THR A 319 0.50 9.86 17.31
N VAL A 320 1.12 11.02 17.47
CA VAL A 320 2.30 11.46 16.73
C VAL A 320 3.54 10.91 17.42
N HIS A 321 4.40 10.25 16.66
CA HIS A 321 5.69 9.71 17.07
C HIS A 321 6.80 10.37 16.26
N LEU A 322 7.96 10.58 16.89
CA LEU A 322 9.19 10.94 16.19
C LEU A 322 10.01 9.67 15.93
N SER A 323 10.46 9.51 14.69
CA SER A 323 11.41 8.47 14.30
C SER A 323 12.73 9.12 13.95
N HIS A 324 13.79 8.70 14.63
CA HIS A 324 15.14 9.18 14.40
C HIS A 324 15.87 8.27 13.41
N LYS A 325 16.66 8.89 12.54
CA LYS A 325 17.64 8.19 11.70
C LYS A 325 18.57 7.36 12.58
N ALA A 326 18.67 6.07 12.28
CA ALA A 326 19.51 5.11 12.97
C ALA A 326 20.80 4.79 12.20
N VAL A 327 20.73 4.80 10.87
CA VAL A 327 21.88 4.51 9.97
C VAL A 327 21.89 5.46 8.79
N GLU A 328 23.02 5.56 8.09
CA GLU A 328 23.11 6.32 6.84
C GLU A 328 22.38 5.59 5.69
N PRO A 329 21.69 6.32 4.79
CA PRO A 329 21.11 5.71 3.60
C PRO A 329 22.19 5.13 2.68
N PRO A 330 21.91 4.02 1.97
CA PRO A 330 22.89 3.37 1.12
C PRO A 330 23.15 4.16 -0.18
N GLY A 331 24.41 4.20 -0.60
CA GLY A 331 24.80 4.78 -1.89
C GLY A 331 24.40 6.25 -2.04
N GLU A 332 23.61 6.53 -3.08
CA GLU A 332 23.10 7.89 -3.39
C GLU A 332 21.67 8.13 -2.86
N ALA A 333 21.12 7.18 -2.10
CA ALA A 333 19.75 7.29 -1.60
C ALA A 333 19.61 8.49 -0.66
N LYS A 334 18.46 9.18 -0.77
CA LYS A 334 18.12 10.36 0.01
C LYS A 334 16.74 10.21 0.63
N SER A 335 16.46 10.92 1.72
CA SER A 335 15.09 10.96 2.24
C SER A 335 14.13 11.51 1.17
N ASP A 336 12.88 11.05 1.17
CA ASP A 336 11.88 11.55 0.21
C ASP A 336 11.77 13.08 0.24
N LEU A 337 11.85 13.64 1.45
CA LEU A 337 11.86 15.08 1.65
C LEU A 337 13.05 15.75 0.95
N ASP A 338 14.26 15.23 1.11
CA ASP A 338 15.45 15.81 0.47
C ASP A 338 15.37 15.76 -1.06
N ILE A 339 14.75 14.71 -1.61
CA ILE A 339 14.50 14.58 -3.05
C ILE A 339 13.55 15.69 -3.51
N PHE A 340 12.41 15.88 -2.83
CA PHE A 340 11.46 16.95 -3.17
C PHE A 340 12.06 18.35 -3.01
N LEU A 341 12.86 18.59 -1.96
CA LEU A 341 13.55 19.86 -1.75
C LEU A 341 14.60 20.12 -2.84
N ASP A 342 15.38 19.11 -3.23
CA ASP A 342 16.35 19.25 -4.33
C ASP A 342 15.66 19.52 -5.67
N TYR A 343 14.59 18.79 -5.97
CA TYR A 343 13.77 19.02 -7.17
C TYR A 343 13.21 20.45 -7.19
N GLY A 344 12.59 20.90 -6.09
CA GLY A 344 12.04 22.25 -6.00
C GLY A 344 13.08 23.36 -6.19
N ARG A 345 14.30 23.17 -5.67
CA ARG A 345 15.43 24.10 -5.88
C ARG A 345 15.88 24.13 -7.33
N ARG A 346 15.99 22.98 -8.00
CA ARG A 346 16.38 22.87 -9.41
C ARG A 346 15.34 23.47 -10.35
N MET A 347 14.07 23.26 -10.04
CA MET A 347 12.95 23.89 -10.76
C MET A 347 12.82 25.38 -10.44
N ASN A 348 13.55 25.88 -9.44
CA ASN A 348 13.55 27.28 -9.01
C ASN A 348 12.13 27.78 -8.71
N PHE A 349 11.34 26.96 -8.00
CA PHE A 349 10.01 27.35 -7.56
C PHE A 349 10.12 28.50 -6.57
N LYS A 350 9.38 29.57 -6.84
CA LYS A 350 9.43 30.82 -6.08
C LYS A 350 8.09 31.19 -5.50
N ASP A 351 8.14 31.82 -4.33
CA ASP A 351 7.01 32.51 -3.74
C ASP A 351 6.75 33.86 -4.45
N LYS A 352 5.73 34.60 -4.00
CA LYS A 352 5.36 35.88 -4.63
C LYS A 352 6.39 37.00 -4.43
N ASP A 353 7.31 36.85 -3.46
CA ASP A 353 8.39 37.80 -3.17
C ASP A 353 9.70 37.42 -3.89
N GLY A 354 9.71 36.31 -4.63
CA GLY A 354 10.85 35.84 -5.41
C GLY A 354 11.85 34.98 -4.63
N ASN A 355 11.53 34.62 -3.39
CA ASN A 355 12.30 33.67 -2.57
C ASN A 355 11.98 32.22 -2.96
N LEU A 356 12.79 31.27 -2.52
CA LEU A 356 12.51 29.84 -2.74
C LEU A 356 11.21 29.44 -2.03
N LEU A 357 10.29 28.80 -2.76
CA LEU A 357 9.00 28.32 -2.23
C LEU A 357 9.20 27.24 -1.15
N LEU A 358 10.24 26.43 -1.29
CA LEU A 358 10.61 25.35 -0.36
C LEU A 358 11.98 25.66 0.27
N PRO A 359 12.06 26.61 1.24
CA PRO A 359 13.34 27.11 1.78
C PRO A 359 13.99 26.17 2.79
N TYR A 360 13.35 25.04 3.10
CA TYR A 360 13.73 24.14 4.20
C TYR A 360 15.01 23.36 3.90
N LYS A 361 15.73 23.00 4.96
CA LYS A 361 17.00 22.25 4.93
C LYS A 361 16.97 20.97 5.78
N SER A 362 15.95 20.79 6.61
CA SER A 362 15.81 19.63 7.48
C SER A 362 14.34 19.25 7.68
N SER A 363 14.10 18.01 8.10
CA SER A 363 12.76 17.55 8.46
C SER A 363 12.18 18.26 9.68
N GLU A 364 13.01 18.76 10.60
CA GLU A 364 12.55 19.55 11.75
C GLU A 364 12.05 20.94 11.32
N GLU A 365 12.70 21.58 10.35
CA GLU A 365 12.22 22.85 9.79
C GLU A 365 10.86 22.68 9.10
N VAL A 366 10.69 21.59 8.35
CA VAL A 366 9.39 21.24 7.73
C VAL A 366 8.34 20.93 8.78
N PHE A 367 8.71 20.21 9.85
CA PHE A 367 7.83 19.98 10.99
C PHE A 367 7.40 21.32 11.63
N CYS A 368 8.31 22.28 11.80
CA CYS A 368 7.99 23.61 12.30
C CYS A 368 7.05 24.39 11.36
N ALA A 369 7.19 24.23 10.04
CA ALA A 369 6.23 24.78 9.08
C ALA A 369 4.86 24.10 9.18
N TRP A 370 4.83 22.77 9.33
CA TRP A 370 3.62 21.99 9.55
C TRP A 370 2.87 22.43 10.82
N LYS A 371 3.58 22.72 11.91
CA LYS A 371 2.99 23.27 13.14
C LYS A 371 2.21 24.57 12.88
N LYS A 372 2.76 25.45 12.04
CA LYS A 372 2.09 26.71 11.67
C LYS A 372 0.88 26.44 10.78
N LEU A 373 1.01 25.53 9.82
CA LEU A 373 -0.05 25.19 8.87
C LEU A 373 -1.28 24.56 9.56
N SER A 374 -1.03 23.75 10.58
CA SER A 374 -2.05 23.05 11.35
C SER A 374 -2.68 23.88 12.49
N HIS A 375 -2.17 25.09 12.76
CA HIS A 375 -2.68 25.95 13.83
C HIS A 375 -4.19 26.18 13.71
N GLY A 376 -4.95 25.84 14.75
CA GLY A 376 -6.40 26.01 14.79
C GLY A 376 -7.20 25.04 13.91
N ARG A 377 -6.52 24.11 13.21
CA ARG A 377 -7.17 23.01 12.47
C ARG A 377 -7.45 21.83 13.41
N PRO A 378 -8.31 20.86 13.04
CA PRO A 378 -8.57 19.71 13.90
C PRO A 378 -7.28 18.95 14.31
N CYS A 379 -6.32 18.82 13.38
CA CYS A 379 -5.00 18.24 13.62
C CYS A 379 -3.94 19.23 14.09
N ASP A 380 -4.26 20.09 15.07
CA ASP A 380 -3.34 21.12 15.58
C ASP A 380 -2.07 20.53 16.23
N TYR A 381 -0.88 20.88 15.70
CA TYR A 381 0.43 20.46 16.19
C TYR A 381 1.21 21.58 16.90
N THR A 382 0.62 22.76 17.14
CA THR A 382 1.33 23.96 17.62
C THR A 382 2.08 23.75 18.94
N GLY A 383 1.55 22.88 19.81
CA GLY A 383 2.14 22.49 21.09
C GLY A 383 3.18 21.36 21.01
N LEU A 384 3.42 20.76 19.84
CA LEU A 384 4.40 19.68 19.66
C LEU A 384 5.81 20.21 19.33
N SER A 385 6.84 19.48 19.71
CA SER A 385 8.23 19.70 19.31
C SER A 385 8.92 18.35 19.18
N TYR A 386 10.06 18.28 18.48
CA TYR A 386 10.85 17.05 18.44
C TYR A 386 11.27 16.63 19.86
N GLU A 387 11.77 17.57 20.66
CA GLU A 387 12.12 17.33 22.07
C GLU A 387 10.97 16.69 22.87
N LYS A 388 9.74 17.16 22.67
CA LYS A 388 8.56 16.65 23.37
C LYS A 388 8.14 15.26 22.90
N LEU A 389 8.38 14.95 21.63
CA LEU A 389 8.09 13.64 21.04
C LEU A 389 9.21 12.63 21.32
N THR A 390 10.43 13.09 21.62
CA THR A 390 11.57 12.24 22.01
C THR A 390 11.37 11.64 23.40
N GLY A 391 11.64 10.33 23.54
CA GLY A 391 11.71 9.63 24.83
C GLY A 391 10.39 9.09 25.39
N GLY A 392 9.24 9.47 24.83
CA GLY A 392 7.90 9.00 25.23
C GLY A 392 7.22 8.12 24.18
N SER A 393 5.97 7.71 24.47
CA SER A 393 5.13 6.89 23.58
C SER A 393 4.40 7.70 22.49
N GLY A 394 4.84 8.93 22.19
CA GLY A 394 4.15 9.86 21.29
C GLY A 394 3.02 10.65 21.97
N ILE A 395 2.39 11.55 21.22
CA ILE A 395 1.35 12.48 21.72
C ILE A 395 0.19 12.56 20.73
N GLN A 396 -1.04 12.42 21.22
CA GLN A 396 -2.25 12.52 20.40
C GLN A 396 -2.60 13.98 20.11
N TRP A 397 -2.78 14.32 18.84
CA TRP A 397 -3.30 15.63 18.47
C TRP A 397 -4.83 15.69 18.70
N PRO A 398 -5.40 16.90 18.90
CA PRO A 398 -4.75 18.20 18.90
C PRO A 398 -3.84 18.42 20.13
N CYS A 399 -2.66 19.00 19.91
CA CYS A 399 -1.76 19.45 20.96
C CYS A 399 -1.40 20.92 20.73
N ASN A 400 -1.87 21.80 21.60
CA ASN A 400 -1.79 23.25 21.49
C ASN A 400 -1.70 23.91 22.87
N GLU A 401 -1.80 25.24 22.96
CA GLU A 401 -1.71 25.98 24.23
C GLU A 401 -2.77 25.54 25.25
N ALA A 402 -4.00 25.28 24.79
CA ALA A 402 -5.09 24.82 25.64
C ALA A 402 -4.94 23.34 26.06
N ASN A 403 -4.33 22.52 25.18
CA ASN A 403 -4.11 21.09 25.40
C ASN A 403 -2.62 20.74 25.25
N PRO A 404 -1.77 21.19 26.19
CA PRO A 404 -0.33 21.03 26.06
C PRO A 404 0.13 19.57 26.19
N GLN A 405 -0.72 18.62 26.60
CA GLN A 405 -0.36 17.19 26.62
C GLN A 405 -1.06 16.39 25.51
N GLY A 406 -1.71 17.08 24.57
CA GLY A 406 -2.55 16.44 23.57
C GLY A 406 -3.95 16.13 24.08
N VAL A 407 -4.77 15.54 23.22
CA VAL A 407 -6.15 15.15 23.53
C VAL A 407 -6.35 13.67 23.16
N GLU A 408 -6.54 12.85 24.18
CA GLU A 408 -6.66 11.40 24.02
C GLU A 408 -7.91 10.97 23.24
N ARG A 409 -9.04 11.66 23.46
CA ARG A 409 -10.33 11.38 22.80
C ARG A 409 -10.93 12.67 22.27
N LEU A 410 -11.34 12.65 21.00
CA LEU A 410 -12.07 13.77 20.44
C LEU A 410 -13.53 13.74 20.93
N PHE A 411 -14.17 14.90 20.91
CA PHE A 411 -15.62 15.07 21.12
C PHE A 411 -16.12 14.69 22.53
N SER A 412 -15.26 14.82 23.54
CA SER A 412 -15.66 14.68 24.95
C SER A 412 -16.67 15.74 25.40
N ASP A 413 -16.74 16.86 24.67
CA ASP A 413 -17.73 17.93 24.83
C ASP A 413 -18.93 17.81 23.87
N ALA A 414 -18.99 16.74 23.09
CA ALA A 414 -20.00 16.49 22.06
C ALA A 414 -20.15 17.63 21.02
N LYS A 415 -19.04 18.33 20.70
CA LYS A 415 -18.93 19.26 19.58
C LYS A 415 -18.09 18.65 18.47
N PHE A 416 -18.62 18.64 17.26
CA PHE A 416 -18.01 18.01 16.08
C PHE A 416 -17.51 19.08 15.11
N PHE A 417 -16.61 18.71 14.20
CA PHE A 417 -16.03 19.63 13.21
C PHE A 417 -16.97 19.86 12.00
N THR A 418 -18.28 19.83 12.22
CA THR A 418 -19.31 19.92 11.18
C THR A 418 -19.77 21.36 10.91
N ASP A 419 -19.22 22.35 11.60
CA ASP A 419 -19.49 23.74 11.27
C ASP A 419 -18.99 24.09 9.85
N ILE A 420 -19.79 24.84 9.11
CA ILE A 420 -19.56 25.14 7.69
C ILE A 420 -18.21 25.84 7.43
N ASP A 421 -17.73 26.60 8.42
CA ASP A 421 -16.46 27.33 8.33
C ASP A 421 -15.26 26.48 8.74
N VAL A 422 -15.47 25.29 9.32
CA VAL A 422 -14.42 24.43 9.86
C VAL A 422 -14.30 23.11 9.09
N CYS A 423 -15.44 22.53 8.68
CA CYS A 423 -15.51 21.19 8.11
C CYS A 423 -14.58 21.02 6.92
N GLU A 424 -14.09 19.79 6.78
CA GLU A 424 -13.16 19.38 5.74
C GLU A 424 -13.87 19.13 4.40
N SER A 425 -15.16 18.79 4.44
CA SER A 425 -15.99 18.59 3.26
C SER A 425 -17.45 18.86 3.60
N PHE A 426 -18.22 19.29 2.60
CA PHE A 426 -19.68 19.36 2.69
C PHE A 426 -20.34 17.98 2.56
N GLY A 427 -19.56 16.95 2.24
CA GLY A 427 -20.01 15.58 2.12
C GLY A 427 -20.78 15.31 0.83
N HIS A 428 -21.33 14.11 0.75
CA HIS A 428 -21.98 13.60 -0.46
C HIS A 428 -23.31 12.94 -0.14
N ASP A 429 -24.14 12.86 -1.17
CA ASP A 429 -25.23 11.91 -1.23
C ASP A 429 -24.66 10.49 -1.32
N LEU A 430 -25.02 9.63 -0.37
CA LEU A 430 -24.40 8.31 -0.24
C LEU A 430 -24.92 7.27 -1.25
N GLU A 431 -26.02 7.56 -1.95
CA GLU A 431 -26.59 6.65 -2.96
C GLU A 431 -26.06 6.99 -4.36
N THR A 432 -25.97 8.28 -4.67
CA THR A 432 -25.54 8.77 -5.98
C THR A 432 -24.04 9.11 -6.05
N GLY A 433 -23.41 9.37 -4.90
CA GLY A 433 -22.05 9.89 -4.81
C GLY A 433 -21.92 11.36 -5.18
N ALA A 434 -23.03 12.08 -5.42
CA ALA A 434 -22.99 13.49 -5.79
C ALA A 434 -22.51 14.36 -4.61
N PRO A 435 -21.54 15.27 -4.81
CA PRO A 435 -21.09 16.17 -3.76
C PRO A 435 -22.16 17.21 -3.45
N TYR A 436 -22.31 17.55 -2.16
CA TYR A 436 -23.19 18.63 -1.76
C TYR A 436 -22.58 20.00 -2.02
N SER A 437 -23.39 20.91 -2.52
CA SER A 437 -23.06 22.32 -2.58
C SER A 437 -23.02 22.94 -1.18
N LYS A 438 -22.33 24.08 -1.06
CA LYS A 438 -22.32 24.89 0.17
C LYS A 438 -23.74 25.24 0.65
N ALA A 439 -24.66 25.51 -0.28
CA ALA A 439 -26.04 25.89 0.04
C ALA A 439 -26.83 24.73 0.64
N GLU A 440 -26.68 23.53 0.09
CA GLU A 440 -27.30 22.30 0.62
C GLU A 440 -26.77 21.97 2.01
N TYR A 441 -25.45 22.05 2.21
CA TYR A 441 -24.85 21.84 3.53
C TYR A 441 -25.27 22.90 4.56
N ALA A 442 -25.38 24.17 4.16
CA ALA A 442 -25.89 25.22 5.02
C ALA A 442 -27.35 24.96 5.44
N ALA A 443 -28.18 24.45 4.53
CA ALA A 443 -29.56 24.09 4.81
C ALA A 443 -29.69 22.92 5.80
N LEU A 444 -28.74 21.97 5.76
CA LEU A 444 -28.64 20.89 6.75
C LEU A 444 -28.40 21.41 8.18
N ASN A 445 -27.76 22.58 8.30
CA ASN A 445 -27.47 23.30 9.55
C ASN A 445 -26.89 22.39 10.67
N PRO A 446 -25.76 21.69 10.42
CA PRO A 446 -25.14 20.82 11.42
C PRO A 446 -24.77 21.57 12.71
N ALA A 447 -24.21 22.78 12.61
CA ALA A 447 -23.92 23.66 13.77
C ALA A 447 -23.14 22.94 14.90
N GLY A 448 -22.05 22.25 14.54
CA GLY A 448 -21.22 21.49 15.47
C GLY A 448 -21.84 20.18 15.99
N ARG A 449 -23.01 19.76 15.47
CA ARG A 449 -23.64 18.46 15.77
C ARG A 449 -23.17 17.39 14.78
N ALA A 450 -23.11 16.14 15.22
CA ALA A 450 -22.80 15.02 14.34
C ALA A 450 -23.96 14.74 13.37
N ILE A 451 -23.62 14.19 12.21
CA ILE A 451 -24.57 13.92 11.14
C ILE A 451 -24.80 12.41 11.05
N LEU A 452 -26.03 11.98 11.32
CA LEU A 452 -26.46 10.63 10.96
C LEU A 452 -26.70 10.58 9.45
N LYS A 453 -26.07 9.62 8.80
CA LYS A 453 -26.23 9.43 7.36
C LYS A 453 -27.08 8.21 7.08
N ALA A 454 -28.13 8.38 6.29
CA ALA A 454 -29.01 7.30 5.83
C ALA A 454 -28.63 6.87 4.40
N CYS A 455 -28.76 5.59 4.09
CA CYS A 455 -28.53 5.04 2.75
C CYS A 455 -29.16 3.66 2.64
N HIS A 456 -29.87 3.39 1.54
CA HIS A 456 -30.38 2.05 1.27
C HIS A 456 -29.29 1.11 0.71
N TYR A 457 -29.37 -0.16 1.10
CA TYR A 457 -28.56 -1.23 0.50
C TYR A 457 -28.88 -1.37 -0.99
N SER A 458 -27.82 -1.43 -1.78
CA SER A 458 -27.83 -1.78 -3.19
C SER A 458 -26.90 -2.98 -3.42
N PRO A 459 -27.35 -4.01 -4.15
CA PRO A 459 -26.54 -5.19 -4.42
C PRO A 459 -25.26 -4.85 -5.19
N SER A 460 -24.29 -5.77 -5.13
CA SER A 460 -23.10 -5.68 -5.96
C SER A 460 -23.49 -5.75 -7.45
N MET A 461 -22.70 -5.10 -8.32
CA MET A 461 -22.91 -5.18 -9.77
C MET A 461 -22.72 -6.62 -10.28
N GLU A 462 -21.87 -7.39 -9.61
CA GLU A 462 -21.60 -8.80 -9.90
C GLU A 462 -22.03 -9.65 -8.71
N GLU A 463 -23.13 -10.40 -8.87
CA GLU A 463 -23.61 -11.38 -7.89
C GLU A 463 -23.53 -12.80 -8.44
N PRO A 464 -23.32 -13.82 -7.58
CA PRO A 464 -23.37 -15.22 -8.01
C PRO A 464 -24.71 -15.56 -8.65
N ASN A 465 -24.67 -16.26 -9.79
CA ASN A 465 -25.84 -16.70 -10.54
C ASN A 465 -25.63 -18.14 -11.05
N GLU A 466 -26.56 -18.65 -11.86
CA GLU A 466 -26.46 -20.03 -12.38
C GLU A 466 -25.20 -20.25 -13.24
N GLU A 467 -24.76 -19.23 -13.98
CA GLU A 467 -23.57 -19.29 -14.83
C GLU A 467 -22.28 -19.16 -14.01
N TYR A 468 -22.27 -18.31 -12.98
CA TYR A 468 -21.15 -18.06 -12.09
C TYR A 468 -21.55 -18.35 -10.63
N PRO A 469 -21.64 -19.64 -10.25
CA PRO A 469 -22.31 -20.05 -9.02
C PRO A 469 -21.48 -19.82 -7.74
N PHE A 470 -20.19 -19.51 -7.87
CA PHE A 470 -19.31 -19.34 -6.71
C PHE A 470 -19.01 -17.86 -6.48
N GLN A 471 -19.05 -17.44 -5.22
CA GLN A 471 -18.44 -16.18 -4.80
C GLN A 471 -17.02 -16.47 -4.29
N ARG A 472 -16.02 -15.76 -4.83
CA ARG A 472 -14.65 -15.79 -4.32
C ARG A 472 -14.22 -14.39 -3.92
N TRP A 473 -13.56 -14.30 -2.77
CA TRP A 473 -12.93 -13.07 -2.29
C TRP A 473 -11.48 -13.04 -2.77
N ASP A 474 -11.06 -11.94 -3.37
CA ASP A 474 -9.67 -11.71 -3.70
C ASP A 474 -8.93 -11.09 -2.48
N PRO A 475 -8.00 -11.82 -1.84
CA PRO A 475 -7.23 -11.30 -0.72
C PRO A 475 -6.22 -10.22 -1.11
N ILE A 476 -5.87 -10.12 -2.39
CA ILE A 476 -4.79 -9.29 -2.93
C ILE A 476 -5.35 -7.98 -3.51
N SER A 477 -6.49 -8.04 -4.21
CA SER A 477 -7.04 -6.88 -4.90
C SER A 477 -7.49 -5.76 -3.96
N LYS A 478 -7.06 -4.53 -4.26
CA LYS A 478 -7.54 -3.28 -3.62
C LYS A 478 -8.77 -2.68 -4.33
N GLN A 479 -9.45 -3.43 -5.20
CA GLN A 479 -10.68 -2.98 -5.88
C GLN A 479 -11.86 -2.88 -4.90
N PRO A 480 -12.44 -1.68 -4.67
CA PRO A 480 -13.66 -1.59 -3.86
C PRO A 480 -14.87 -2.22 -4.56
N MET A 481 -14.90 -2.20 -5.90
CA MET A 481 -16.03 -2.73 -6.69
C MET A 481 -15.96 -4.22 -7.01
N PHE A 482 -14.76 -4.84 -6.99
CA PHE A 482 -14.51 -6.18 -7.56
C PHE A 482 -13.76 -7.11 -6.60
N LYS A 483 -13.85 -6.85 -5.31
CA LYS A 483 -13.19 -7.69 -4.30
C LYS A 483 -13.83 -9.06 -4.12
N ALA A 484 -15.05 -9.19 -4.60
CA ALA A 484 -15.71 -10.46 -4.80
C ALA A 484 -16.15 -10.53 -6.26
N GLY A 485 -15.84 -11.64 -6.91
CA GLY A 485 -16.32 -11.97 -8.24
C GLY A 485 -17.18 -13.22 -8.19
N ALA A 486 -18.20 -13.25 -9.04
CA ALA A 486 -18.88 -14.49 -9.38
C ALA A 486 -17.96 -15.28 -10.30
N VAL A 487 -17.64 -16.53 -9.95
CA VAL A 487 -16.71 -17.38 -10.72
C VAL A 487 -17.34 -18.70 -11.09
N ARG A 488 -16.98 -19.19 -12.29
CA ARG A 488 -17.32 -20.53 -12.79
C ARG A 488 -16.06 -21.39 -12.77
N ILE A 489 -16.20 -22.65 -12.35
CA ILE A 489 -15.11 -23.62 -12.40
C ILE A 489 -15.51 -24.69 -13.40
N GLU A 490 -14.70 -24.87 -14.44
CA GLU A 490 -14.89 -25.90 -15.46
C GLU A 490 -13.68 -26.82 -15.53
N LYS A 491 -13.93 -28.11 -15.75
CA LYS A 491 -12.88 -29.11 -15.95
C LYS A 491 -12.57 -29.19 -17.43
N ILE A 492 -11.37 -28.79 -17.82
CA ILE A 492 -10.85 -28.93 -19.20
C ILE A 492 -10.19 -30.29 -19.40
N ASP A 493 -10.29 -30.85 -20.61
CA ASP A 493 -9.57 -32.06 -21.00
C ASP A 493 -8.07 -31.77 -21.16
N ALA A 494 -7.21 -32.73 -20.80
CA ALA A 494 -5.75 -32.53 -20.74
C ALA A 494 -5.09 -32.17 -22.09
N SER A 495 -5.79 -32.34 -23.21
CA SER A 495 -5.35 -31.95 -24.56
C SER A 495 -5.67 -30.50 -24.91
N GLU A 496 -6.57 -29.85 -24.17
CA GLU A 496 -6.95 -28.46 -24.41
C GLU A 496 -6.12 -27.56 -23.51
N LYS A 497 -5.15 -26.85 -24.09
CA LYS A 497 -4.59 -25.67 -23.42
C LYS A 497 -5.75 -24.69 -23.21
N PRO A 498 -5.95 -24.11 -22.01
CA PRO A 498 -6.98 -23.10 -21.82
C PRO A 498 -6.65 -21.89 -22.70
N GLN A 499 -7.27 -21.81 -23.87
CA GLN A 499 -7.47 -20.55 -24.55
C GLN A 499 -8.69 -19.93 -23.90
N ILE A 500 -8.47 -19.16 -22.84
CA ILE A 500 -9.46 -18.17 -22.41
C ILE A 500 -9.09 -16.92 -23.20
N PRO A 501 -9.83 -16.54 -24.26
CA PRO A 501 -9.70 -15.18 -24.77
C PRO A 501 -10.17 -14.28 -23.64
N GLU A 502 -9.32 -13.35 -23.18
CA GLU A 502 -9.84 -12.22 -22.41
C GLU A 502 -10.91 -11.56 -23.30
N LEU A 503 -12.15 -11.53 -22.82
CA LEU A 503 -13.19 -10.68 -23.40
C LEU A 503 -12.77 -9.25 -23.13
N GLN A 504 -12.01 -8.67 -24.06
CA GLN A 504 -11.78 -7.24 -24.10
C GLN A 504 -13.16 -6.57 -24.22
N SER A 505 -13.50 -5.75 -23.22
CA SER A 505 -14.69 -4.90 -23.28
C SER A 505 -14.65 -4.08 -24.57
N ALA A 506 -15.80 -3.89 -25.22
CA ALA A 506 -16.02 -3.21 -26.50
C ALA A 506 -15.49 -1.75 -26.62
N ALA A 507 -14.69 -1.28 -25.67
CA ALA A 507 -14.01 0.00 -25.70
C ALA A 507 -12.85 0.06 -26.72
N GLU A 508 -12.24 -1.08 -27.09
CA GLU A 508 -11.09 -1.07 -28.01
C GLU A 508 -11.43 -0.71 -29.46
N GLU A 509 -12.64 -1.01 -29.94
CA GLU A 509 -13.01 -0.65 -31.32
C GLU A 509 -13.15 0.87 -31.52
N SER A 510 -13.41 1.63 -30.45
CA SER A 510 -13.72 3.07 -30.54
C SER A 510 -12.49 3.99 -30.70
N CYS A 511 -11.28 3.52 -30.38
CA CYS A 511 -10.06 4.34 -30.43
C CYS A 511 -9.31 4.27 -31.77
N SER A 512 -9.74 3.44 -32.73
CA SER A 512 -9.06 3.29 -34.02
C SER A 512 -9.37 4.38 -35.05
N SER A 513 -10.22 5.37 -34.72
CA SER A 513 -10.77 6.31 -35.72
C SER A 513 -10.42 7.79 -35.53
N LYS A 514 -9.53 8.15 -34.59
CA LYS A 514 -9.10 9.56 -34.43
C LYS A 514 -7.60 9.70 -34.61
N GLY A 515 -7.19 10.05 -35.83
CA GLY A 515 -5.85 10.56 -36.09
C GLY A 515 -5.63 11.86 -35.33
N VAL A 516 -4.75 11.83 -34.34
CA VAL A 516 -4.27 13.04 -33.66
C VAL A 516 -2.96 13.44 -34.34
N ASP A 517 -2.98 14.61 -34.98
CA ASP A 517 -1.82 15.21 -35.64
C ASP A 517 -0.96 15.89 -34.56
N VAL A 518 0.10 15.22 -34.10
CA VAL A 518 1.04 15.76 -33.11
C VAL A 518 2.35 16.10 -33.81
N THR A 519 2.49 17.35 -34.22
CA THR A 519 3.79 17.93 -34.60
C THR A 519 4.53 18.33 -33.32
N ALA A 520 5.24 17.39 -32.71
CA ALA A 520 6.25 17.67 -31.68
C ALA A 520 7.51 16.89 -32.04
N VAL A 521 8.64 17.61 -32.06
CA VAL A 521 9.96 17.08 -32.42
C VAL A 521 10.31 15.89 -31.53
N ASP A 522 10.65 14.79 -32.18
CA ASP A 522 10.87 13.47 -31.62
C ASP A 522 12.18 13.37 -30.83
N ASP A 523 12.09 13.55 -29.51
CA ASP A 523 13.06 13.04 -28.54
C ASP A 523 12.59 11.70 -27.92
N SER A 524 11.51 11.10 -28.44
CA SER A 524 10.98 9.80 -27.98
C SER A 524 11.88 8.62 -28.37
N LEU A 525 12.65 8.76 -29.45
CA LEU A 525 13.61 7.74 -29.93
C LEU A 525 14.90 7.60 -29.11
N LYS A 526 15.08 8.35 -28.01
CA LYS A 526 16.28 8.30 -27.16
C LYS A 526 16.06 7.83 -25.72
N ARG A 527 14.87 7.33 -25.39
CA ARG A 527 14.63 6.75 -24.06
C ARG A 527 15.07 5.29 -24.06
N LYS A 528 16.23 4.99 -23.45
CA LYS A 528 16.65 3.62 -23.13
C LYS A 528 16.04 3.25 -21.78
N ARG A 529 15.31 2.14 -21.69
CA ARG A 529 14.86 1.59 -20.41
C ARG A 529 16.07 0.88 -19.77
N HIS A 530 15.95 0.42 -18.52
CA HIS A 530 17.08 -0.21 -17.79
C HIS A 530 17.01 -1.73 -17.69
N LEU A 531 15.99 -2.35 -18.30
CA LEU A 531 15.88 -3.80 -18.50
C LEU A 531 17.14 -4.34 -19.22
N GLU A 532 17.58 -3.56 -20.20
CA GLU A 532 18.66 -3.78 -21.15
C GLU A 532 20.04 -3.98 -20.51
N SER A 533 20.23 -3.55 -19.26
CA SER A 533 21.50 -3.73 -18.55
C SER A 533 21.59 -5.07 -17.82
N TRP A 534 20.47 -5.58 -17.26
CA TRP A 534 20.50 -6.73 -16.37
C TRP A 534 20.48 -8.06 -17.13
N LEU A 535 19.62 -8.19 -18.14
CA LEU A 535 19.56 -9.40 -18.96
C LEU A 535 20.82 -9.51 -19.85
N GLY A 536 21.25 -8.42 -20.49
CA GLY A 536 22.53 -8.34 -21.20
C GLY A 536 23.76 -8.66 -20.36
N GLU A 537 23.90 -8.10 -19.15
CA GLU A 537 25.02 -8.39 -18.22
C GLU A 537 24.98 -9.83 -17.71
N THR A 538 23.79 -10.35 -17.36
CA THR A 538 23.61 -11.74 -16.94
C THR A 538 23.97 -12.71 -18.07
N TYR A 539 23.50 -12.43 -19.29
CA TYR A 539 23.81 -13.22 -20.49
C TYR A 539 25.31 -13.23 -20.80
N GLU A 540 25.96 -12.06 -20.82
CA GLU A 540 27.40 -11.98 -21.08
C GLU A 540 28.22 -12.65 -19.97
N SER A 541 27.77 -12.58 -18.71
CA SER A 541 28.42 -13.30 -17.59
C SER A 541 28.32 -14.81 -17.75
N VAL A 542 27.16 -15.33 -18.17
CA VAL A 542 26.95 -16.76 -18.51
C VAL A 542 27.82 -17.19 -19.71
N LYS A 543 27.96 -16.32 -20.71
CA LYS A 543 28.82 -16.57 -21.87
C LYS A 543 30.31 -16.63 -21.47
N GLN A 544 30.77 -15.72 -20.63
CA GLN A 544 32.13 -15.74 -20.06
C GLN A 544 32.36 -16.97 -19.17
N LEU A 545 31.34 -17.45 -18.44
CA LEU A 545 31.42 -18.70 -17.70
C LEU A 545 31.70 -19.91 -18.61
N SER A 546 31.12 -19.92 -19.82
CA SER A 546 31.41 -20.94 -20.84
C SER A 546 32.88 -20.91 -21.30
N ASP A 547 33.46 -19.70 -21.46
CA ASP A 547 34.89 -19.52 -21.76
C ASP A 547 35.77 -20.03 -20.61
N ILE A 548 35.45 -19.66 -19.36
CA ILE A 548 36.16 -20.10 -18.16
C ILE A 548 36.25 -21.64 -18.12
N TYR A 549 35.13 -22.34 -18.34
CA TYR A 549 35.12 -23.80 -18.33
C TYR A 549 35.86 -24.45 -19.50
N THR A 550 35.98 -23.76 -20.63
CA THR A 550 36.52 -24.35 -21.87
C THR A 550 38.02 -24.10 -22.02
N ASN A 551 38.46 -22.89 -21.69
CA ASN A 551 39.79 -22.40 -22.03
C ASN A 551 40.66 -22.12 -20.80
N LEU A 552 40.07 -21.92 -19.63
CA LEU A 552 40.81 -21.44 -18.45
C LEU A 552 40.97 -22.52 -17.39
N LEU A 553 39.87 -23.16 -16.97
CA LEU A 553 39.94 -24.21 -15.95
C LEU A 553 40.83 -25.42 -16.32
N PRO A 554 40.91 -25.89 -17.58
CA PRO A 554 41.81 -26.98 -17.93
C PRO A 554 43.31 -26.67 -17.69
N ASP A 555 43.68 -25.38 -17.78
CA ASP A 555 45.05 -24.93 -17.55
C ASP A 555 45.34 -24.66 -16.07
N LEU A 556 44.30 -24.34 -15.28
CA LEU A 556 44.39 -24.05 -13.83
C LEU A 556 44.20 -25.29 -12.94
N ILE A 557 43.52 -26.33 -13.43
CA ILE A 557 43.15 -27.49 -12.62
C ILE A 557 43.66 -28.78 -13.27
N HIS A 558 44.73 -29.34 -12.70
CA HIS A 558 45.30 -30.62 -13.11
C HIS A 558 44.79 -31.79 -12.25
N ASP A 559 43.49 -31.84 -12.00
CA ASP A 559 42.85 -32.85 -11.17
C ASP A 559 41.73 -33.57 -11.94
N LEU A 560 41.95 -34.87 -12.19
CA LEU A 560 41.06 -35.69 -13.02
C LEU A 560 39.62 -35.80 -12.50
N GLU A 561 39.41 -35.69 -11.19
CA GLU A 561 38.07 -35.75 -10.59
C GLU A 561 37.30 -34.44 -10.83
N ILE A 562 37.99 -33.31 -10.69
CA ILE A 562 37.41 -31.98 -10.95
C ILE A 562 37.18 -31.76 -12.44
N GLU A 563 38.12 -32.18 -13.30
CA GLU A 563 37.97 -32.10 -14.76
C GLU A 563 36.67 -32.77 -15.25
N GLY A 564 36.32 -33.93 -14.66
CA GLY A 564 35.08 -34.62 -14.96
C GLY A 564 33.83 -33.80 -14.61
N GLY A 565 33.83 -33.16 -13.43
CA GLY A 565 32.73 -32.30 -12.99
C GLY A 565 32.61 -31.01 -13.80
N VAL A 566 33.73 -30.36 -14.12
CA VAL A 566 33.78 -29.14 -14.96
C VAL A 566 33.13 -29.37 -16.33
N ARG A 567 33.31 -30.55 -16.95
CA ARG A 567 32.64 -30.89 -18.21
C ARG A 567 31.11 -30.91 -18.09
N VAL A 568 30.58 -31.34 -16.94
CA VAL A 568 29.14 -31.33 -16.66
C VAL A 568 28.64 -29.90 -16.46
N LEU A 569 29.36 -29.08 -15.69
CA LEU A 569 29.02 -27.67 -15.47
C LEU A 569 29.01 -26.88 -16.79
N ARG A 570 29.97 -27.14 -17.68
CA ARG A 570 30.02 -26.55 -19.02
C ARG A 570 28.75 -26.83 -19.82
N ARG A 571 28.27 -28.09 -19.80
CA ARG A 571 27.04 -28.46 -20.51
C ARG A 571 25.82 -27.72 -19.96
N ILE A 572 25.69 -27.65 -18.64
CA ILE A 572 24.60 -26.92 -17.98
C ILE A 572 24.64 -25.43 -18.34
N THR A 573 25.84 -24.83 -18.35
CA THR A 573 26.05 -23.42 -18.70
C THR A 573 25.63 -23.12 -20.13
N GLU A 574 25.93 -24.01 -21.07
CA GLU A 574 25.55 -23.85 -22.47
C GLU A 574 24.01 -23.92 -22.67
N ASP A 575 23.32 -24.78 -21.93
CA ASP A 575 21.86 -24.86 -21.95
C ASP A 575 21.21 -23.57 -21.40
N VAL A 576 21.78 -22.99 -20.33
CA VAL A 576 21.35 -21.69 -19.79
C VAL A 576 21.62 -20.57 -20.80
N ARG A 577 22.82 -20.54 -21.40
CA ARG A 577 23.21 -19.54 -22.40
C ARG A 577 22.25 -19.51 -23.58
N LYS A 578 21.89 -20.69 -24.12
CA LYS A 578 20.98 -20.81 -25.26
C LYS A 578 19.58 -20.25 -24.94
N ARG A 579 19.03 -20.59 -23.77
CA ARG A 579 17.71 -20.11 -23.36
C ARG A 579 17.68 -18.61 -23.14
N LEU A 580 18.75 -18.04 -22.58
CA LEU A 580 18.86 -16.59 -22.39
C LEU A 580 19.12 -15.83 -23.70
N SER A 581 19.88 -16.39 -24.66
CA SER A 581 20.10 -15.72 -25.96
C SER A 581 18.81 -15.45 -26.72
N GLU A 582 17.86 -16.39 -26.66
CA GLU A 582 16.56 -16.23 -27.32
C GLU A 582 15.78 -15.03 -26.74
N GLN A 583 15.98 -14.70 -25.46
CA GLN A 583 15.34 -13.56 -24.79
C GLN A 583 16.09 -12.25 -25.07
N VAL A 584 17.43 -12.28 -25.07
CA VAL A 584 18.27 -11.12 -25.44
C VAL A 584 17.94 -10.64 -26.87
N ASP A 585 17.81 -11.59 -27.81
CA ASP A 585 17.43 -11.28 -29.19
C ASP A 585 15.99 -10.73 -29.27
N LYS A 586 15.07 -11.27 -28.47
CA LYS A 586 13.66 -10.88 -28.42
C LYS A 586 13.45 -9.46 -27.88
N PHE A 587 14.20 -9.06 -26.85
CA PHE A 587 14.07 -7.75 -26.21
C PHE A 587 15.03 -6.68 -26.78
N GLY A 588 15.87 -7.04 -27.77
CA GLY A 588 16.71 -6.09 -28.52
C GLY A 588 17.82 -5.45 -27.69
N GLU A 589 18.46 -6.22 -26.82
CA GLU A 589 19.27 -5.67 -25.72
C GLU A 589 20.72 -5.27 -26.06
N ASP A 590 21.28 -4.38 -25.22
CA ASP A 590 22.62 -3.82 -25.37
C ASP A 590 23.70 -4.74 -24.76
N VAL A 591 24.06 -5.78 -25.52
CA VAL A 591 25.13 -6.73 -25.17
C VAL A 591 26.50 -6.05 -24.99
N CYS A 592 26.71 -4.87 -25.58
CA CYS A 592 28.00 -4.15 -25.52
C CYS A 592 28.27 -3.56 -24.12
N GLY A 593 27.23 -3.09 -23.42
CA GLY A 593 27.35 -2.52 -22.07
C GLY A 593 27.67 -3.56 -21.00
N GLY A 594 26.99 -4.72 -21.04
CA GLY A 594 27.19 -5.82 -20.08
C GLY A 594 28.54 -6.52 -20.21
N SER A 595 29.09 -6.60 -21.44
CA SER A 595 30.34 -7.31 -21.73
C SER A 595 31.54 -6.76 -20.95
N ARG A 596 31.66 -5.42 -20.80
CA ARG A 596 32.79 -4.80 -20.08
C ARG A 596 32.84 -5.21 -18.60
N LYS A 597 31.69 -5.26 -17.92
CA LYS A 597 31.61 -5.64 -16.49
C LYS A 597 31.90 -7.13 -16.30
N ALA A 598 31.28 -7.97 -17.14
CA ALA A 598 31.52 -9.41 -17.14
C ALA A 598 33.01 -9.74 -17.37
N THR A 599 33.67 -9.08 -18.33
CA THR A 599 35.11 -9.24 -18.57
C THR A 599 35.96 -8.78 -17.40
N THR A 600 35.65 -7.62 -16.81
CA THR A 600 36.41 -7.09 -15.66
C THR A 600 36.34 -8.06 -14.47
N LEU A 601 35.16 -8.60 -14.18
CA LEU A 601 34.99 -9.57 -13.09
C LEU A 601 35.71 -10.89 -13.38
N ARG A 602 35.62 -11.39 -14.63
CA ARG A 602 36.30 -12.60 -15.08
C ARG A 602 37.82 -12.48 -14.92
N GLU A 603 38.41 -11.36 -15.34
CA GLU A 603 39.85 -11.10 -15.21
C GLU A 603 40.30 -10.90 -13.75
N ALA A 604 39.47 -10.28 -12.91
CA ALA A 604 39.77 -10.09 -11.50
C ALA A 604 39.75 -11.40 -10.70
N ILE A 605 38.82 -12.31 -11.03
CA ILE A 605 38.67 -13.59 -10.33
C ILE A 605 39.63 -14.65 -10.87
N PHE A 606 39.89 -14.65 -12.18
CA PHE A 606 40.77 -15.62 -12.84
C PHE A 606 41.89 -14.91 -13.61
N PRO A 607 42.93 -14.43 -12.91
CA PRO A 607 44.08 -13.80 -13.56
C PRO A 607 44.90 -14.84 -14.37
N PRO A 608 45.64 -14.39 -15.40
CA PRO A 608 46.54 -15.27 -16.15
C PRO A 608 47.63 -15.85 -15.26
N ILE A 609 48.02 -17.10 -15.52
CA ILE A 609 48.98 -17.88 -14.73
C ILE A 609 50.34 -17.17 -14.69
N ASP A 610 50.76 -16.70 -13.51
CA ASP A 610 52.15 -16.32 -13.24
C ASP A 610 52.97 -17.58 -12.92
N THR A 611 54.24 -17.60 -13.28
CA THR A 611 55.12 -18.80 -13.33
C THR A 611 55.43 -19.47 -11.97
N GLN A 612 54.74 -19.12 -10.88
CA GLN A 612 54.83 -19.77 -9.58
C GLN A 612 53.51 -20.47 -9.22
N ARG A 613 53.49 -21.80 -9.32
CA ARG A 613 52.35 -22.64 -8.96
C ARG A 613 52.09 -22.59 -7.44
N SER A 614 50.90 -22.14 -7.04
CA SER A 614 50.43 -22.19 -5.65
C SER A 614 50.06 -23.63 -5.28
N PRO A 615 50.43 -24.15 -4.10
CA PRO A 615 49.93 -25.46 -3.64
C PRO A 615 48.41 -25.45 -3.39
N TYR A 616 47.76 -24.29 -3.44
CA TYR A 616 46.32 -24.09 -3.27
C TYR A 616 45.58 -23.76 -4.57
N GLU A 617 46.24 -23.88 -5.73
CA GLU A 617 45.70 -23.49 -7.05
C GLU A 617 44.30 -24.05 -7.32
N VAL A 618 44.06 -25.33 -6.99
CA VAL A 618 42.73 -25.97 -7.10
C VAL A 618 41.69 -25.30 -6.18
N MET A 619 42.07 -24.94 -4.95
CA MET A 619 41.18 -24.32 -3.97
C MET A 619 40.84 -22.88 -4.36
N GLU A 620 41.84 -22.10 -4.77
CA GLU A 620 41.68 -20.74 -5.27
C GLU A 620 40.75 -20.71 -6.49
N THR A 621 40.95 -21.65 -7.42
CA THR A 621 40.11 -21.75 -8.62
C THR A 621 38.66 -22.14 -8.30
N LEU A 622 38.44 -23.09 -7.38
CA LEU A 622 37.08 -23.46 -6.95
C LEU A 622 36.38 -22.32 -6.20
N GLN A 623 37.09 -21.56 -5.36
CA GLN A 623 36.54 -20.38 -4.68
C GLN A 623 36.19 -19.26 -5.67
N GLY A 624 37.07 -18.99 -6.65
CA GLY A 624 36.79 -18.05 -7.73
C GLY A 624 35.55 -18.44 -8.52
N LEU A 625 35.40 -19.74 -8.83
CA LEU A 625 34.21 -20.27 -9.50
C LEU A 625 32.94 -20.10 -8.66
N HIS A 626 33.02 -20.32 -7.34
CA HIS A 626 31.90 -20.10 -6.45
C HIS A 626 31.42 -18.64 -6.44
N ILE A 627 32.37 -17.70 -6.38
CA ILE A 627 32.08 -16.25 -6.43
C ILE A 627 31.42 -15.89 -7.77
N TYR A 628 31.97 -16.38 -8.89
CA TYR A 628 31.47 -16.07 -10.22
C TYR A 628 30.06 -16.62 -10.46
N LEU A 629 29.76 -17.85 -10.00
CA LEU A 629 28.42 -18.43 -10.05
C LEU A 629 27.41 -17.63 -9.23
N SER A 630 27.83 -17.14 -8.05
CA SER A 630 26.97 -16.33 -7.17
C SER A 630 26.63 -14.96 -7.77
N HIS A 631 27.55 -14.37 -8.55
CA HIS A 631 27.27 -13.15 -9.31
C HIS A 631 26.17 -13.37 -10.36
N ILE A 632 26.25 -14.46 -11.15
CA ILE A 632 25.24 -14.80 -12.15
C ILE A 632 23.88 -15.09 -11.50
N GLU A 633 23.87 -15.78 -10.37
CA GLU A 633 22.66 -16.04 -9.58
C GLU A 633 21.97 -14.73 -9.15
N GLY A 634 22.74 -13.74 -8.69
CA GLY A 634 22.23 -12.42 -8.35
C GLY A 634 21.53 -11.73 -9.53
N GLY A 635 22.10 -11.83 -10.74
CA GLY A 635 21.47 -11.34 -11.97
C GLY A 635 20.16 -12.05 -12.29
N LEU A 636 20.14 -13.38 -12.22
CA LEU A 636 18.93 -14.18 -12.45
C LEU A 636 17.83 -13.90 -11.42
N ASN A 637 18.19 -13.70 -10.14
CA ASN A 637 17.23 -13.35 -9.09
C ASN A 637 16.56 -12.00 -9.36
N ALA A 638 17.29 -11.02 -9.90
CA ALA A 638 16.72 -9.75 -10.31
C ALA A 638 15.80 -9.89 -11.54
N LEU A 639 16.07 -10.85 -12.43
CA LEU A 639 15.27 -11.08 -13.64
C LEU A 639 13.97 -11.87 -13.42
N ILE A 640 13.79 -12.54 -12.27
CA ILE A 640 12.55 -13.27 -11.95
C ILE A 640 11.33 -12.33 -11.92
N PRO A 641 11.29 -11.26 -11.10
CA PRO A 641 10.13 -10.36 -11.08
C PRO A 641 9.96 -9.64 -12.41
N VAL A 642 11.06 -9.38 -13.12
CA VAL A 642 11.06 -8.72 -14.43
C VAL A 642 10.40 -9.60 -15.50
N SER A 643 10.81 -10.86 -15.62
CA SER A 643 10.21 -11.80 -16.56
C SER A 643 8.72 -12.04 -16.27
N GLN A 644 8.32 -12.04 -14.99
CA GLN A 644 6.91 -12.05 -14.58
C GLN A 644 6.18 -10.76 -14.98
N ALA A 645 6.81 -9.60 -14.82
CA ALA A 645 6.26 -8.30 -15.21
C ALA A 645 6.12 -8.15 -16.74
N CYS A 646 6.98 -8.80 -17.52
CA CYS A 646 6.90 -8.87 -18.98
C CYS A 646 5.80 -9.82 -19.50
N TRP A 647 5.22 -10.66 -18.63
CA TRP A 647 4.20 -11.66 -19.01
C TRP A 647 4.68 -12.62 -20.11
N ASP A 648 5.98 -12.89 -20.09
CA ASP A 648 6.63 -13.73 -21.08
C ASP A 648 7.00 -15.06 -20.44
N LEU A 649 6.18 -16.08 -20.71
CA LEU A 649 6.37 -17.40 -20.11
C LEU A 649 7.71 -18.01 -20.51
N ASP A 650 8.13 -17.84 -21.76
CA ASP A 650 9.41 -18.36 -22.24
C ASP A 650 10.58 -17.66 -21.53
N PHE A 651 10.47 -16.36 -21.28
CA PHE A 651 11.46 -15.61 -20.51
C PHE A 651 11.50 -16.06 -19.04
N PHE A 652 10.34 -16.18 -18.40
CA PHE A 652 10.26 -16.62 -17.00
C PHE A 652 10.83 -18.02 -16.82
N GLU A 653 10.48 -18.95 -17.72
CA GLU A 653 11.01 -20.32 -17.73
C GLU A 653 12.53 -20.33 -17.98
N ALA A 654 13.05 -19.47 -18.86
CA ALA A 654 14.48 -19.34 -19.11
C ALA A 654 15.23 -18.86 -17.86
N VAL A 655 14.71 -17.84 -17.15
CA VAL A 655 15.31 -17.31 -15.92
C VAL A 655 15.24 -18.34 -14.78
N GLN A 656 14.09 -18.99 -14.59
CA GLN A 656 13.91 -20.00 -13.55
C GLN A 656 14.80 -21.24 -13.78
N PHE A 657 14.95 -21.65 -15.04
CA PHE A 657 15.90 -22.70 -15.42
C PHE A 657 17.34 -22.29 -15.14
N GLY A 658 17.71 -21.05 -15.45
CA GLY A 658 19.01 -20.47 -15.12
C GLY A 658 19.30 -20.53 -13.63
N GLN A 659 18.38 -20.05 -12.78
CA GLN A 659 18.53 -20.01 -11.33
C GLN A 659 18.72 -21.41 -10.74
N THR A 660 17.84 -22.35 -11.12
CA THR A 660 17.93 -23.75 -10.68
C THR A 660 19.25 -24.39 -11.10
N SER A 661 19.76 -24.03 -12.27
CA SER A 661 21.04 -24.50 -12.78
C SER A 661 22.23 -23.93 -11.98
N MET A 662 22.21 -22.63 -11.65
CA MET A 662 23.26 -22.00 -10.83
C MET A 662 23.35 -22.63 -9.44
N HIS A 663 22.22 -22.85 -8.76
CA HIS A 663 22.20 -23.52 -7.45
C HIS A 663 22.85 -24.91 -7.50
N ARG A 664 22.56 -25.70 -8.54
CA ARG A 664 23.14 -27.03 -8.72
C ARG A 664 24.66 -26.96 -8.91
N MET A 665 25.13 -25.99 -9.69
CA MET A 665 26.56 -25.79 -9.93
C MET A 665 27.29 -25.33 -8.67
N GLN A 666 26.73 -24.37 -7.92
CA GLN A 666 27.29 -23.91 -6.64
C GLN A 666 27.34 -25.02 -5.60
N ALA A 667 26.30 -25.84 -5.50
CA ALA A 667 26.28 -26.98 -4.56
C ALA A 667 27.43 -27.95 -4.83
N TRP A 668 27.70 -28.24 -6.12
CA TRP A 668 28.83 -29.09 -6.51
C TRP A 668 30.17 -28.43 -6.18
N VAL A 669 30.37 -27.14 -6.51
CA VAL A 669 31.60 -26.42 -6.20
C VAL A 669 31.87 -26.37 -4.69
N ASN A 670 30.84 -26.07 -3.90
CA ASN A 670 30.94 -26.04 -2.44
C ASN A 670 31.30 -27.40 -1.85
N GLN A 671 30.73 -28.48 -2.39
CA GLN A 671 31.10 -29.83 -1.97
C GLN A 671 32.59 -30.11 -2.25
N GLN A 672 33.10 -29.72 -3.42
CA GLN A 672 34.52 -29.91 -3.76
C GLN A 672 35.44 -29.07 -2.86
N ILE A 673 35.06 -27.83 -2.55
CA ILE A 673 35.78 -26.97 -1.59
C ILE A 673 35.83 -27.65 -0.21
N MET A 674 34.69 -28.13 0.30
CA MET A 674 34.61 -28.77 1.62
C MET A 674 35.44 -30.06 1.71
N VAL A 675 35.48 -30.87 0.64
CA VAL A 675 36.26 -32.12 0.62
C VAL A 675 37.76 -31.84 0.57
N ARG A 676 38.19 -30.81 -0.15
CA ARG A 676 39.61 -30.53 -0.43
C ARG A 676 40.27 -29.56 0.54
N ALA A 677 39.50 -28.72 1.23
CA ALA A 677 40.05 -27.79 2.23
C ALA A 677 40.80 -28.52 3.37
N PRO A 678 40.32 -29.66 3.92
CA PRO A 678 41.08 -30.44 4.88
C PRO A 678 42.32 -31.13 4.28
N GLN A 679 42.25 -31.56 3.02
CA GLN A 679 43.34 -32.27 2.33
C GLN A 679 44.53 -31.34 2.03
N SER A 680 44.26 -30.04 1.81
CA SER A 680 45.26 -29.01 1.57
C SER A 680 45.94 -28.49 2.86
N LEU A 681 45.48 -28.92 4.04
CA LEU A 681 46.11 -28.65 5.35
C LEU A 681 47.14 -29.71 5.77
N LEU A 682 47.34 -30.78 4.98
CA LEU A 682 48.37 -31.78 5.23
C LEU A 682 49.75 -31.25 4.80
N VAL A 683 50.59 -30.92 5.78
CA VAL A 683 52.00 -30.54 5.58
C VAL A 683 52.74 -31.72 4.90
N PRO A 684 53.54 -31.50 3.83
CA PRO A 684 54.36 -32.57 3.28
C PRO A 684 55.38 -33.01 4.32
N ALA A 685 55.33 -34.28 4.72
CA ALA A 685 56.39 -34.89 5.50
C ALA A 685 57.64 -34.99 4.63
N LEU A 686 58.74 -34.37 5.07
CA LEU A 686 60.07 -34.60 4.51
C LEU A 686 60.42 -36.07 4.67
N VAL A 687 60.38 -36.84 3.59
CA VAL A 687 61.01 -38.16 3.53
C VAL A 687 62.52 -37.92 3.53
N ARG A 688 63.21 -38.30 4.62
CA ARG A 688 64.66 -38.48 4.64
C ARG A 688 64.95 -39.96 4.35
N ASP A 689 65.67 -40.17 3.25
CA ASP A 689 66.26 -41.39 2.68
C ASP A 689 65.45 -42.69 2.67
#